data_AF-A0A1B2DU37-F1
#
_entry.id   AF-A0A1B2DU37-F1
#
_cell.length_a   1.000
_cell.length_b   1.000
_cell.length_c   1.000
_cell.angle_alpha   90.00
_cell.angle_beta   90.00
_cell.angle_gamma   90.00
#
_symmetry.space_group_name_H-M   'P 1'
#
loop_
_entity.id
_entity.type
_entity.pdbx_description
1 polymer ?
#
loop_
_entity_poly.entity_id
_entity_poly.type
_entity_poly.pdbx_seq_one_letter_code
_entity_poly.pdbx_strand_id
1 'polypeptide(L)'
;MTVNDQQLAQIAKAYLPHGAELVTIGKPMDHAAVIAADITGDRIPEIAGVYRLNDELYLFVLNDRNGSYEVIANIMGQGYAVTLLGAVPVMAPGKNQIIVGWQVGSIWSKLSIYDWTSEGLKDIAPPEMSYSYIDVLDIPGVSGPDGQAEIVLWIHDTGEAYRVEVVRWSQGRFVTAPDVYPRYFPVVVKYYERLTQKHPDYSFYWYYLADAQYRAGMPEAALASVRMALRFREPYPARETLLELESRIKRMLASRWEPRQPVGLFPASVKTTNRTKWGYIDRSGKLIIQPKYEDAQDFQDNGLAIVGMRGNYGLIDRSERYVVAPIYQSISPFSEHQAIVIDHQGFKMIDEHGNVLTRRAYPYISALKEGRAVYYVTDQGSGNGAASRYGYLDAEGREVIPAQFEEANDFADGKAVVKIKNNHYALIDSHGRRLADYPFAYVGPLGDGLLAFQQDPNGKYGYINEQGNIVISPTYTSAFPFHQGRAIVNTAEDYRWKYGVIDSQGKWIIQPEYNDIRDMNEERFALGRAVDPDQPYIGSIYAIADWGGKRLTEFMYRDVSDYQHGLASVYDGKQTYFIDRTGHPAPGYPRVDGSGSLTLEPGGLIKALVDQRLSYLDRSGHVIWRQNTVIPLNPPYQVIEEKYKPNPDYLVYYPQLAGMRDQAAQQTLNAKLREMSQVKSIPPNQQLDYSYTGDFDVIFYKQQLLELELTGYNYPFGAAHGMPTKVYAVINLDKGTMYELKDLFKPGSDYVKELSRIVGKQIQEDPHYSYVFPDSYKGISANQPFYVTEDALHLVFAPYEIAPYAAGFPTFTIPFTQIMNILNTEGEFWKAFHS
;
A
#
# COMPACT_ATOMS: atom_id res chain seq x y z
N MET A 1 14.48 35.04 -43.53
CA MET A 1 15.74 34.91 -44.28
C MET A 1 16.84 34.73 -43.24
N THR A 2 17.51 33.59 -43.20
CA THR A 2 18.64 33.37 -42.27
C THR A 2 19.83 34.15 -42.79
N VAL A 3 20.10 35.30 -42.18
CA VAL A 3 21.35 36.03 -42.37
C VAL A 3 22.47 35.12 -41.88
N ASN A 4 23.46 34.86 -42.72
CA ASN A 4 24.64 34.07 -42.35
C ASN A 4 25.43 34.84 -41.27
N ASP A 5 25.93 34.18 -40.22
CA ASP A 5 26.74 34.79 -39.15
C ASP A 5 27.91 35.63 -39.71
N GLN A 6 28.46 35.23 -40.87
CA GLN A 6 29.48 35.99 -41.58
C GLN A 6 28.99 37.35 -42.12
N GLN A 7 27.74 37.42 -42.57
CA GLN A 7 27.12 38.67 -43.04
C GLN A 7 26.80 39.59 -41.86
N LEU A 8 26.29 39.04 -40.76
CA LEU A 8 26.08 39.81 -39.51
C LEU A 8 27.41 40.38 -39.00
N ALA A 9 28.48 39.58 -39.00
CA ALA A 9 29.81 40.03 -38.61
C ALA A 9 30.37 41.12 -39.54
N GLN A 10 30.11 41.06 -40.85
CA GLN A 10 30.52 42.10 -41.80
C GLN A 10 29.79 43.42 -41.55
N ILE A 11 28.47 43.37 -41.34
CA ILE A 11 27.66 44.55 -41.01
C ILE A 11 28.16 45.15 -39.71
N ALA A 12 28.27 44.35 -38.64
CA ALA A 12 28.77 44.76 -37.35
C ALA A 12 30.13 45.49 -37.44
N LYS A 13 31.09 44.93 -38.19
CA LYS A 13 32.44 45.51 -38.37
C LYS A 13 32.43 46.90 -38.99
N ALA A 14 31.47 47.21 -39.86
CA ALA A 14 31.38 48.50 -40.53
C ALA A 14 31.03 49.67 -39.59
N TYR A 15 30.48 49.37 -38.41
CA TYR A 15 30.03 50.36 -37.42
C TYR A 15 30.87 50.37 -36.14
N LEU A 16 31.99 49.66 -36.12
CA LEU A 16 32.91 49.68 -34.98
C LEU A 16 33.74 50.97 -34.94
N PRO A 17 34.11 51.47 -33.74
CA PRO A 17 35.07 52.54 -33.60
C PRO A 17 36.41 52.22 -34.28
N HIS A 18 37.13 53.25 -34.71
CA HIS A 18 38.46 53.05 -35.31
C HIS A 18 39.41 52.36 -34.30
N GLY A 19 40.02 51.24 -34.71
CA GLY A 19 40.91 50.44 -33.86
C GLY A 19 40.19 49.39 -32.99
N ALA A 20 38.86 49.26 -33.09
CA ALA A 20 38.11 48.22 -32.41
C ALA A 20 38.05 46.92 -33.25
N GLU A 21 37.99 45.78 -32.56
CA GLU A 21 37.87 44.46 -33.17
C GLU A 21 36.65 43.71 -32.64
N LEU A 22 35.87 43.08 -33.51
CA LEU A 22 34.75 42.24 -33.11
C LEU A 22 35.27 40.98 -32.38
N VAL A 23 34.72 40.70 -31.19
CA VAL A 23 35.14 39.57 -30.35
C VAL A 23 34.66 38.24 -30.93
N THR A 24 35.43 37.17 -30.69
CA THR A 24 35.09 35.79 -31.01
C THR A 24 34.87 34.97 -29.75
N ILE A 25 33.84 34.12 -29.74
CA ILE A 25 33.51 33.17 -28.67
C ILE A 25 34.03 31.80 -29.09
N GLY A 26 34.87 31.18 -28.27
CA GLY A 26 35.68 30.01 -28.69
C GLY A 26 35.21 28.63 -28.26
N LYS A 27 34.03 28.50 -27.65
CA LYS A 27 33.47 27.20 -27.24
C LYS A 27 31.95 27.18 -27.50
N PRO A 28 31.38 26.11 -28.09
CA PRO A 28 32.03 24.87 -28.54
C PRO A 28 32.77 24.97 -29.91
N MET A 29 32.56 26.04 -30.66
CA MET A 29 33.27 26.36 -31.91
C MET A 29 33.47 27.88 -32.01
N ASP A 30 34.55 28.32 -32.67
CA ASP A 30 34.83 29.75 -32.86
C ASP A 30 33.74 30.42 -33.72
N HIS A 31 33.04 31.39 -33.15
CA HIS A 31 32.13 32.27 -33.88
C HIS A 31 32.24 33.71 -33.41
N ALA A 32 31.84 34.67 -34.26
CA ALA A 32 31.80 36.07 -33.87
C ALA A 32 30.73 36.29 -32.78
N ALA A 33 31.04 37.13 -31.79
CA ALA A 33 30.10 37.59 -30.78
C ALA A 33 29.16 38.63 -31.40
N VAL A 34 28.27 38.16 -32.28
CA VAL A 34 27.24 38.95 -32.94
C VAL A 34 25.96 38.12 -33.10
N ILE A 35 24.82 38.74 -32.86
CA ILE A 35 23.49 38.14 -33.00
C ILE A 35 22.53 39.13 -33.65
N ALA A 36 21.46 38.63 -34.25
CA ALA A 36 20.34 39.44 -34.69
C ALA A 36 19.04 38.95 -34.03
N ALA A 37 18.35 39.83 -33.32
CA ALA A 37 17.12 39.50 -32.60
C ALA A 37 16.28 40.75 -32.35
N ASP A 38 14.96 40.55 -32.19
CA ASP A 38 14.04 41.61 -31.76
C ASP A 38 14.28 41.93 -30.26
N ILE A 39 15.06 42.98 -30.02
CA ILE A 39 15.50 43.47 -28.71
C ILE A 39 14.58 44.62 -28.25
N THR A 40 14.14 45.46 -29.19
CA THR A 40 13.27 46.61 -28.88
C THR A 40 11.80 46.23 -28.71
N GLY A 41 11.38 45.08 -29.23
CA GLY A 41 10.01 44.54 -29.14
C GLY A 41 9.09 45.01 -30.27
N ASP A 42 9.64 45.58 -31.35
CA ASP A 42 8.89 46.08 -32.51
C ASP A 42 8.75 45.05 -33.65
N ARG A 43 9.27 43.83 -33.44
CA ARG A 43 9.33 42.71 -34.41
C ARG A 43 10.33 42.91 -35.55
N ILE A 44 11.21 43.90 -35.47
CA ILE A 44 12.32 44.11 -36.40
C ILE A 44 13.61 43.71 -35.67
N PRO A 45 14.42 42.77 -36.22
CA PRO A 45 15.65 42.37 -35.53
C PRO A 45 16.70 43.48 -35.52
N GLU A 46 17.19 43.84 -34.33
CA GLU A 46 18.42 44.60 -34.15
C GLU A 46 19.65 43.69 -34.18
N ILE A 47 20.81 44.25 -34.51
CA ILE A 47 22.09 43.55 -34.45
C ILE A 47 22.79 43.92 -33.15
N ALA A 48 23.03 42.95 -32.28
CA ALA A 48 23.83 43.13 -31.08
C ALA A 48 25.18 42.42 -31.24
N GLY A 49 26.26 43.03 -30.75
CA GLY A 49 27.58 42.41 -30.78
C GLY A 49 28.50 42.91 -29.70
N VAL A 50 29.64 42.24 -29.53
CA VAL A 50 30.69 42.66 -28.61
C VAL A 50 31.98 42.96 -29.37
N TYR A 51 32.55 44.14 -29.16
CA TYR A 51 33.88 44.50 -29.67
C TYR A 51 34.87 44.75 -28.53
N ARG A 52 36.15 44.71 -28.88
CA ARG A 52 37.28 45.07 -28.03
C ARG A 52 37.93 46.35 -28.54
N LEU A 53 38.22 47.29 -27.65
CA LEU A 53 38.97 48.52 -27.94
C LEU A 53 39.85 48.84 -26.73
N ASN A 54 41.16 48.98 -26.92
CA ASN A 54 42.13 49.25 -25.84
C ASN A 54 42.01 48.27 -24.65
N ASP A 55 41.89 46.97 -24.93
CA ASP A 55 41.70 45.87 -23.96
C ASP A 55 40.38 45.90 -23.16
N GLU A 56 39.50 46.85 -23.43
CA GLU A 56 38.15 46.91 -22.86
C GLU A 56 37.12 46.31 -23.82
N LEU A 57 36.10 45.68 -23.25
CA LEU A 57 35.00 45.07 -23.99
C LEU A 57 33.77 45.97 -23.98
N TYR A 58 33.05 46.01 -25.11
CA TYR A 58 31.87 46.83 -25.28
C TYR A 58 30.75 46.05 -25.98
N LEU A 59 29.58 45.97 -25.35
CA LEU A 59 28.34 45.54 -25.98
C LEU A 59 27.76 46.71 -26.78
N PHE A 60 27.46 46.52 -28.05
CA PHE A 60 26.78 47.51 -28.87
C PHE A 60 25.52 46.93 -29.54
N VAL A 61 24.57 47.80 -29.85
CA VAL A 61 23.34 47.44 -30.57
C VAL A 61 23.14 48.39 -31.74
N LEU A 62 22.84 47.83 -32.90
CA LEU A 62 22.52 48.53 -34.13
C LEU A 62 21.04 48.39 -34.45
N ASN A 63 20.38 49.51 -34.76
CA ASN A 63 19.02 49.56 -35.25
C ASN A 63 19.00 49.89 -36.74
N ASP A 64 18.15 49.22 -37.53
CA ASP A 64 17.96 49.55 -38.94
C ASP A 64 16.95 50.70 -39.10
N ARG A 65 17.41 51.81 -39.65
CA ARG A 65 16.54 52.90 -40.11
C ARG A 65 16.59 52.97 -41.64
N ASN A 66 15.58 52.38 -42.27
CA ASN A 66 15.34 52.45 -43.72
C ASN A 66 16.56 52.02 -44.57
N GLY A 67 17.25 50.94 -44.19
CA GLY A 67 18.39 50.39 -44.92
C GLY A 67 19.75 50.96 -44.51
N SER A 68 19.82 51.68 -43.39
CA SER A 68 21.05 52.18 -42.79
C SER A 68 21.04 51.92 -41.28
N TYR A 69 22.13 51.40 -40.74
CA TYR A 69 22.21 51.08 -39.31
C TYR A 69 22.70 52.27 -38.49
N GLU A 70 22.14 52.45 -37.30
CA GLU A 70 22.63 53.40 -36.28
C GLU A 70 22.97 52.68 -34.98
N VAL A 71 24.01 53.14 -34.28
CA VAL A 71 24.36 52.63 -32.94
C VAL A 71 23.39 53.22 -31.92
N ILE A 72 22.53 52.38 -31.35
CA ILE A 72 21.51 52.79 -30.36
C ILE A 72 21.90 52.46 -28.92
N ALA A 73 22.89 51.61 -28.71
CA ALA A 73 23.50 51.37 -27.40
C ALA A 73 24.98 51.02 -27.53
N ASN A 74 25.77 51.44 -26.54
CA ASN A 74 27.18 51.09 -26.39
C ASN A 74 27.52 51.05 -24.89
N ILE A 75 27.68 49.85 -24.33
CA ILE A 75 27.86 49.58 -22.89
C ILE A 75 29.20 48.90 -22.67
N MET A 76 29.99 49.41 -21.74
CA MET A 76 31.24 48.79 -21.30
C MET A 76 30.95 47.51 -20.49
N GLY A 77 31.56 46.40 -20.92
CA GLY A 77 31.47 45.09 -20.26
C GLY A 77 32.48 44.93 -19.11
N GLN A 78 32.27 43.92 -18.26
CA GLN A 78 33.09 43.66 -17.07
C GLN A 78 33.84 42.33 -17.19
N GLY A 79 34.89 42.27 -18.02
CA GLY A 79 35.69 41.06 -18.23
C GLY A 79 36.74 41.21 -19.33
N TYR A 80 37.52 40.15 -19.59
CA TYR A 80 38.58 40.13 -20.61
C TYR A 80 38.20 39.35 -21.89
N ALA A 81 37.16 38.51 -21.82
CA ALA A 81 36.59 37.78 -22.96
C ALA A 81 35.07 37.58 -22.82
N VAL A 82 34.44 36.98 -23.82
CA VAL A 82 33.00 36.66 -23.84
C VAL A 82 32.81 35.15 -23.96
N THR A 83 32.00 34.56 -23.10
CA THR A 83 31.66 33.11 -23.12
C THR A 83 30.26 32.83 -23.64
N LEU A 84 29.39 33.83 -23.67
CA LEU A 84 28.02 33.74 -24.15
C LEU A 84 27.59 35.09 -24.74
N LEU A 85 26.96 35.06 -25.92
CA LEU A 85 26.14 36.15 -26.43
C LEU A 85 24.87 35.53 -27.02
N GLY A 86 23.71 35.94 -26.55
CA GLY A 86 22.43 35.43 -27.03
C GLY A 86 21.29 36.42 -26.81
N ALA A 87 20.14 36.13 -27.41
CA ALA A 87 18.90 36.88 -27.19
C ALA A 87 17.79 35.89 -26.88
N VAL A 88 17.17 36.02 -25.71
CA VAL A 88 16.15 35.08 -25.21
C VAL A 88 15.05 35.79 -24.42
N PRO A 89 13.82 35.25 -24.41
CA PRO A 89 12.69 35.84 -23.68
C PRO A 89 12.79 35.50 -22.18
N VAL A 90 13.63 36.22 -21.44
CA VAL A 90 13.86 35.99 -20.00
C VAL A 90 12.70 36.52 -19.17
N MET A 91 12.18 37.70 -19.49
CA MET A 91 11.16 38.37 -18.67
C MET A 91 9.73 37.90 -18.95
N ALA A 92 9.41 37.67 -20.23
CA ALA A 92 8.12 37.22 -20.72
C ALA A 92 8.25 36.76 -22.19
N PRO A 93 7.33 35.90 -22.68
CA PRO A 93 7.29 35.54 -24.09
C PRO A 93 7.11 36.77 -25.00
N GLY A 94 7.83 36.80 -26.12
CA GLY A 94 7.63 37.79 -27.19
C GLY A 94 8.49 39.05 -27.13
N LYS A 95 9.38 39.22 -26.13
CA LYS A 95 10.44 40.24 -26.12
C LYS A 95 11.74 39.64 -25.64
N ASN A 96 12.80 39.71 -26.44
CA ASN A 96 14.09 39.15 -26.07
C ASN A 96 14.91 40.14 -25.23
N GLN A 97 15.62 39.60 -24.24
CA GLN A 97 16.70 40.27 -23.54
C GLN A 97 18.04 39.78 -24.09
N ILE A 98 19.02 40.69 -24.17
CA ILE A 98 20.38 40.32 -24.57
C ILE A 98 21.07 39.69 -23.36
N ILE A 99 21.59 38.48 -23.51
CA ILE A 99 22.40 37.81 -22.49
C ILE A 99 23.86 37.86 -22.90
N VAL A 100 24.71 38.32 -21.99
CA VAL A 100 26.17 38.34 -22.18
C VAL A 100 26.88 37.67 -21.00
N GLY A 101 27.76 36.73 -21.32
CA GLY A 101 28.68 36.11 -20.38
C GLY A 101 30.04 36.78 -20.43
N TRP A 102 30.34 37.64 -19.46
CA TRP A 102 31.64 38.32 -19.36
C TRP A 102 32.64 37.41 -18.64
N GLN A 103 33.68 36.96 -19.34
CA GLN A 103 34.70 36.11 -18.74
C GLN A 103 35.57 36.94 -17.79
N VAL A 104 35.53 36.60 -16.50
CA VAL A 104 36.25 37.29 -15.42
C VAL A 104 37.31 36.42 -14.75
N GLY A 105 37.31 35.11 -15.03
CA GLY A 105 38.30 34.17 -14.54
C GLY A 105 38.55 33.02 -15.51
N SER A 106 39.38 32.05 -15.12
CA SER A 106 39.69 30.86 -15.93
C SER A 106 38.48 29.93 -16.10
N ILE A 107 37.59 29.89 -15.11
CA ILE A 107 36.40 29.03 -15.07
C ILE A 107 35.11 29.79 -14.73
N TRP A 108 35.17 31.12 -14.62
CA TRP A 108 34.04 31.96 -14.16
C TRP A 108 33.70 33.04 -15.18
N SER A 109 32.41 33.19 -15.44
CA SER A 109 31.83 34.30 -16.17
C SER A 109 30.78 35.02 -15.31
N LYS A 110 30.75 36.35 -15.40
CA LYS A 110 29.66 37.16 -14.87
C LYS A 110 28.55 37.26 -15.91
N LEU A 111 27.31 37.01 -15.51
CA LEU A 111 26.16 37.07 -16.40
C LEU A 111 25.54 38.47 -16.34
N SER A 112 25.40 39.10 -17.51
CA SER A 112 24.58 40.30 -17.69
C SER A 112 23.37 39.97 -18.57
N ILE A 113 22.22 40.54 -18.24
CA ILE A 113 20.97 40.36 -18.98
C ILE A 113 20.40 41.75 -19.21
N TYR A 114 20.40 42.22 -20.44
CA TYR A 114 20.00 43.57 -20.78
C TYR A 114 18.58 43.60 -21.34
N ASP A 115 17.71 44.38 -20.69
CA ASP A 115 16.38 44.72 -21.20
C ASP A 115 16.41 46.10 -21.87
N TRP A 116 15.73 46.23 -23.01
CA TRP A 116 15.58 47.51 -23.70
C TRP A 116 14.50 48.36 -23.06
N THR A 117 14.85 49.56 -22.60
CA THR A 117 13.94 50.53 -21.97
C THR A 117 13.93 51.86 -22.73
N SER A 118 13.04 52.78 -22.35
CA SER A 118 13.03 54.14 -22.92
C SER A 118 14.33 54.92 -22.65
N GLU A 119 15.13 54.50 -21.67
CA GLU A 119 16.43 55.09 -21.34
C GLU A 119 17.61 54.33 -21.97
N GLY A 120 17.33 53.32 -22.81
CA GLY A 120 18.32 52.42 -23.42
C GLY A 120 18.38 51.06 -22.72
N LEU A 121 19.49 50.34 -22.93
CA LEU A 121 19.72 49.03 -22.33
C LEU A 121 19.97 49.14 -20.82
N LYS A 122 19.24 48.34 -20.05
CA LYS A 122 19.38 48.22 -18.59
C LYS A 122 19.74 46.78 -18.22
N ASP A 123 20.84 46.59 -17.49
CA ASP A 123 21.19 45.29 -16.93
C ASP A 123 20.21 44.95 -15.79
N ILE A 124 19.48 43.86 -15.94
CA ILE A 124 18.53 43.33 -14.96
C ILE A 124 19.11 42.13 -14.20
N ALA A 125 20.30 41.65 -14.56
CA ALA A 125 20.97 40.58 -13.84
C ALA A 125 21.55 41.11 -12.50
N PRO A 126 21.35 40.38 -11.39
CA PRO A 126 22.00 40.71 -10.13
C PRO A 126 23.54 40.65 -10.25
N PRO A 127 24.30 41.54 -9.58
CA PRO A 127 25.76 41.61 -9.70
C PRO A 127 26.51 40.31 -9.35
N GLU A 128 25.92 39.47 -8.51
CA GLU A 128 26.44 38.18 -8.03
C GLU A 128 26.22 37.01 -9.00
N MET A 129 25.42 37.21 -10.05
CA MET A 129 25.06 36.15 -10.98
C MET A 129 26.28 35.76 -11.83
N SER A 130 26.83 34.59 -11.50
CA SER A 130 28.04 34.05 -12.12
C SER A 130 27.88 32.56 -12.38
N TYR A 131 28.64 32.06 -13.35
CA TYR A 131 28.58 30.66 -13.75
C TYR A 131 29.91 30.17 -14.33
N SER A 132 30.04 28.85 -14.36
CA SER A 132 31.10 28.12 -15.06
C SER A 132 30.57 27.50 -16.35
N TYR A 133 29.36 26.92 -16.30
CA TYR A 133 28.56 26.57 -17.47
C TYR A 133 27.14 27.13 -17.32
N ILE A 134 26.48 27.36 -18.44
CA ILE A 134 25.14 27.93 -18.46
C ILE A 134 24.31 27.24 -19.53
N ASP A 135 23.08 26.91 -19.18
CA ASP A 135 22.03 26.61 -20.14
C ASP A 135 20.95 27.68 -20.04
N VAL A 136 20.43 28.10 -21.19
CA VAL A 136 19.32 29.06 -21.26
C VAL A 136 18.27 28.47 -22.20
N LEU A 137 17.13 28.11 -21.65
CA LEU A 137 16.10 27.34 -22.35
C LEU A 137 14.74 27.49 -21.66
N ASP A 138 13.66 27.33 -22.41
CA ASP A 138 12.28 27.20 -21.89
C ASP A 138 12.12 25.76 -21.37
N ILE A 139 12.19 25.59 -20.05
CA ILE A 139 12.10 24.27 -19.42
C ILE A 139 10.62 23.95 -19.16
N PRO A 140 10.09 22.82 -19.69
CA PRO A 140 8.67 22.52 -19.55
C PRO A 140 8.23 22.44 -18.07
N GLY A 141 7.29 23.29 -17.67
CA GLY A 141 6.60 23.19 -16.39
C GLY A 141 5.51 22.12 -16.38
N VAL A 142 4.64 22.13 -15.36
CA VAL A 142 3.49 21.20 -15.25
C VAL A 142 2.54 21.30 -16.45
N SER A 143 2.40 22.48 -17.04
CA SER A 143 1.53 22.75 -18.18
C SER A 143 2.24 22.69 -19.54
N GLY A 144 3.52 22.28 -19.56
CA GLY A 144 4.38 22.34 -20.75
C GLY A 144 5.27 23.61 -20.78
N PRO A 145 5.99 23.84 -21.89
CA PRO A 145 6.77 25.07 -22.12
C PRO A 145 5.86 26.29 -22.20
N ASP A 146 6.25 27.41 -21.60
CA ASP A 146 5.43 28.63 -21.52
C ASP A 146 5.97 29.79 -22.38
N GLY A 147 7.09 29.57 -23.07
CA GLY A 147 7.76 30.54 -23.92
C GLY A 147 8.66 31.52 -23.15
N GLN A 148 8.79 31.39 -21.82
CA GLN A 148 9.74 32.12 -21.00
C GLN A 148 10.99 31.26 -20.79
N ALA A 149 12.18 31.84 -20.88
CA ALA A 149 13.42 31.10 -20.66
C ALA A 149 13.79 31.05 -19.17
N GLU A 150 14.10 29.85 -18.68
CA GLU A 150 14.89 29.65 -17.47
C GLU A 150 16.39 29.77 -17.75
N ILE A 151 17.12 30.15 -16.71
CA ILE A 151 18.58 30.22 -16.70
C ILE A 151 19.10 29.18 -15.72
N VAL A 152 19.90 28.24 -16.23
CA VAL A 152 20.57 27.23 -15.40
C VAL A 152 22.02 27.60 -15.23
N LEU A 153 22.41 27.87 -14.00
CA LEU A 153 23.77 28.25 -13.62
C LEU A 153 24.48 27.03 -13.03
N TRP A 154 25.52 26.55 -13.71
CA TRP A 154 26.46 25.57 -13.16
C TRP A 154 27.63 26.31 -12.55
N ILE A 155 27.69 26.34 -11.22
CA ILE A 155 28.64 27.13 -10.44
C ILE A 155 29.65 26.15 -9.86
N HIS A 156 30.92 26.24 -10.27
CA HIS A 156 31.98 25.37 -9.74
C HIS A 156 32.02 25.41 -8.20
N ASP A 157 32.31 24.28 -7.56
CA ASP A 157 32.42 24.20 -6.11
C ASP A 157 33.76 23.57 -5.71
N THR A 158 33.95 22.31 -6.08
CA THR A 158 35.17 21.56 -5.76
C THR A 158 35.41 20.44 -6.77
N GLY A 159 36.66 20.15 -7.12
CA GLY A 159 36.98 19.13 -8.13
C GLY A 159 36.22 19.36 -9.45
N GLU A 160 35.52 18.32 -9.92
CA GLU A 160 34.58 18.41 -11.06
C GLU A 160 33.11 18.60 -10.62
N ALA A 161 32.87 19.03 -9.39
CA ALA A 161 31.53 19.28 -8.86
C ALA A 161 31.11 20.75 -9.05
N TYR A 162 29.84 20.90 -9.42
CA TYR A 162 29.15 22.16 -9.67
C TYR A 162 27.83 22.20 -8.91
N ARG A 163 27.60 23.28 -8.18
CA ARG A 163 26.26 23.62 -7.71
C ARG A 163 25.41 24.10 -8.87
N VAL A 164 24.27 23.47 -9.09
CA VAL A 164 23.35 23.79 -10.20
C VAL A 164 22.13 24.51 -9.64
N GLU A 165 21.90 25.74 -10.11
CA GLU A 165 20.72 26.53 -9.76
C GLU A 165 19.93 26.88 -11.02
N VAL A 166 18.61 26.64 -10.99
CA VAL A 166 17.70 27.04 -12.07
C VAL A 166 16.89 28.23 -11.58
N VAL A 167 17.01 29.35 -12.29
CA VAL A 167 16.33 30.61 -11.95
C VAL A 167 15.45 31.09 -13.10
N ARG A 168 14.37 31.78 -12.76
CA ARG A 168 13.49 32.46 -13.72
C ARG A 168 13.20 33.88 -13.28
N TRP A 169 12.84 34.74 -14.22
CA TRP A 169 12.33 36.05 -13.92
C TRP A 169 10.87 35.96 -13.45
N SER A 170 10.57 36.47 -12.26
CA SER A 170 9.22 36.54 -11.76
C SER A 170 9.08 37.72 -10.80
N GLN A 171 7.96 38.45 -10.90
CA GLN A 171 7.66 39.59 -10.04
C GLN A 171 8.80 40.64 -9.98
N GLY A 172 9.46 40.88 -11.12
CA GLY A 172 10.49 41.92 -11.24
C GLY A 172 11.88 41.55 -10.72
N ARG A 173 12.15 40.26 -10.43
CA ARG A 173 13.46 39.77 -10.01
C ARG A 173 13.68 38.31 -10.43
N PHE A 174 14.91 37.82 -10.32
CA PHE A 174 15.20 36.40 -10.46
C PHE A 174 14.84 35.63 -9.18
N VAL A 175 14.16 34.50 -9.34
CA VAL A 175 13.80 33.56 -8.28
C VAL A 175 14.16 32.13 -8.71
N THR A 176 14.36 31.22 -7.76
CA THR A 176 14.55 29.80 -8.08
C THR A 176 13.28 29.18 -8.65
N ALA A 177 13.44 28.20 -9.54
CA ALA A 177 12.34 27.56 -10.28
C ALA A 177 12.22 26.05 -9.95
N PRO A 178 11.81 25.66 -8.72
CA PRO A 178 11.78 24.26 -8.31
C PRO A 178 10.76 23.41 -9.07
N ASP A 179 9.70 24.01 -9.62
CA ASP A 179 8.65 23.35 -10.39
C ASP A 179 9.15 22.71 -11.68
N VAL A 180 10.26 23.20 -12.24
CA VAL A 180 10.88 22.63 -13.46
C VAL A 180 12.04 21.67 -13.16
N TYR A 181 12.44 21.53 -11.89
CA TYR A 181 13.57 20.66 -11.53
C TYR A 181 13.40 19.21 -12.03
N PRO A 182 12.22 18.56 -11.92
CA PRO A 182 12.04 17.19 -12.41
C PRO A 182 12.29 17.01 -13.92
N ARG A 183 12.24 18.09 -14.71
CA ARG A 183 12.53 18.05 -16.16
C ARG A 183 13.99 18.26 -16.47
N TYR A 184 14.66 19.16 -15.76
CA TYR A 184 16.06 19.50 -16.05
C TYR A 184 17.07 18.62 -15.28
N PHE A 185 16.82 18.35 -13.99
CA PHE A 185 17.76 17.62 -13.14
C PHE A 185 18.11 16.18 -13.58
N PRO A 186 17.33 15.45 -14.39
CA PRO A 186 17.82 14.19 -14.99
C PRO A 186 19.13 14.33 -15.77
N VAL A 187 19.42 15.51 -16.34
CA VAL A 187 20.73 15.80 -16.98
C VAL A 187 21.85 15.89 -15.92
N VAL A 188 21.57 16.56 -14.80
CA VAL A 188 22.49 16.70 -13.66
C VAL A 188 22.75 15.35 -12.98
N VAL A 189 21.72 14.52 -12.83
CA VAL A 189 21.83 13.15 -12.30
C VAL A 189 22.82 12.34 -13.15
N LYS A 190 22.64 12.29 -14.48
CA LYS A 190 23.56 11.57 -15.38
C LYS A 190 25.00 12.09 -15.34
N TYR A 191 25.18 13.37 -15.05
CA TYR A 191 26.51 13.94 -14.85
C TYR A 191 27.17 13.37 -13.59
N TYR A 192 26.47 13.39 -12.45
CA TYR A 192 27.02 12.90 -11.20
C TYR A 192 27.07 11.38 -11.07
N GLU A 193 26.18 10.62 -11.72
CA GLU A 193 26.28 9.16 -11.79
C GLU A 193 27.58 8.71 -12.46
N ARG A 194 28.02 9.42 -13.51
CA ARG A 194 29.32 9.14 -14.16
C ARG A 194 30.49 9.46 -13.24
N LEU A 195 30.40 10.55 -12.46
CA LEU A 195 31.45 10.94 -11.53
C LEU A 195 31.54 9.98 -10.33
N THR A 196 30.42 9.53 -9.75
CA THR A 196 30.44 8.56 -8.66
C THR A 196 30.89 7.17 -9.12
N GLN A 197 30.63 6.78 -10.38
CA GLN A 197 31.19 5.56 -10.97
C GLN A 197 32.71 5.65 -11.17
N LYS A 198 33.21 6.79 -11.65
CA LYS A 198 34.64 7.00 -11.92
C LYS A 198 35.45 7.23 -10.64
N HIS A 199 34.83 7.89 -9.65
CA HIS A 199 35.45 8.34 -8.41
C HIS A 199 34.56 8.02 -7.21
N PRO A 200 34.34 6.72 -6.91
CA PRO A 200 33.41 6.30 -5.86
C PRO A 200 33.86 6.71 -4.45
N ASP A 201 35.14 6.99 -4.24
CA ASP A 201 35.71 7.33 -2.93
C ASP A 201 35.63 8.83 -2.59
N TYR A 202 34.96 9.63 -3.42
CA TYR A 202 34.86 11.08 -3.24
C TYR A 202 33.47 11.45 -2.70
N SER A 203 33.41 11.80 -1.42
CA SER A 203 32.14 12.05 -0.70
C SER A 203 31.28 13.15 -1.33
N PHE A 204 31.90 14.19 -1.88
CA PHE A 204 31.17 15.31 -2.49
C PHE A 204 30.41 14.92 -3.76
N TYR A 205 30.89 13.96 -4.57
CA TYR A 205 30.12 13.50 -5.73
C TYR A 205 28.84 12.77 -5.32
N TRP A 206 28.87 12.04 -4.20
CA TRP A 206 27.69 11.37 -3.66
C TRP A 206 26.66 12.36 -3.12
N TYR A 207 27.11 13.44 -2.47
CA TYR A 207 26.21 14.52 -2.06
C TYR A 207 25.51 15.16 -3.25
N TYR A 208 26.28 15.58 -4.27
CA TYR A 208 25.71 16.23 -5.44
C TYR A 208 24.80 15.30 -6.25
N LEU A 209 25.11 14.00 -6.30
CA LEU A 209 24.20 13.00 -6.85
C LEU A 209 22.88 12.93 -6.06
N ALA A 210 22.97 12.89 -4.73
CA ALA A 210 21.78 12.83 -3.87
C ALA A 210 20.89 14.07 -4.00
N ASP A 211 21.47 15.28 -4.00
CA ASP A 211 20.73 16.52 -4.21
C ASP A 211 20.09 16.56 -5.60
N ALA A 212 20.84 16.13 -6.64
CA ALA A 212 20.32 16.08 -8.00
C ALA A 212 19.16 15.10 -8.15
N GLN A 213 19.26 13.90 -7.57
CA GLN A 213 18.19 12.89 -7.59
C GLN A 213 16.97 13.36 -6.81
N TYR A 214 17.15 14.02 -5.66
CA TYR A 214 16.06 14.60 -4.88
C TYR A 214 15.31 15.67 -5.69
N ARG A 215 16.05 16.61 -6.31
CA ARG A 215 15.48 17.66 -7.18
C ARG A 215 14.85 17.09 -8.46
N ALA A 216 15.35 15.96 -8.96
CA ALA A 216 14.75 15.24 -10.08
C ALA A 216 13.45 14.48 -9.74
N GLY A 217 13.07 14.42 -8.46
CA GLY A 217 11.89 13.65 -8.02
C GLY A 217 12.13 12.14 -7.92
N MET A 218 13.36 11.72 -7.65
CA MET A 218 13.79 10.32 -7.50
C MET A 218 14.19 10.02 -6.04
N PRO A 219 13.25 10.05 -5.08
CA PRO A 219 13.59 10.08 -3.66
C PRO A 219 14.18 8.77 -3.13
N GLU A 220 13.85 7.61 -3.70
CA GLU A 220 14.45 6.32 -3.32
C GLU A 220 15.95 6.29 -3.69
N ALA A 221 16.28 6.69 -4.92
CA ALA A 221 17.66 6.81 -5.37
C ALA A 221 18.43 7.87 -4.58
N ALA A 222 17.80 9.02 -4.31
CA ALA A 222 18.38 10.10 -3.50
C ALA A 222 18.70 9.62 -2.08
N LEU A 223 17.81 8.81 -1.47
CA LEU A 223 18.00 8.27 -0.12
C LEU A 223 19.22 7.33 -0.09
N ALA A 224 19.39 6.48 -1.10
CA ALA A 224 20.55 5.62 -1.22
C ALA A 224 21.85 6.44 -1.35
N SER A 225 21.86 7.46 -2.20
CA SER A 225 23.03 8.31 -2.44
C SER A 225 23.42 9.16 -1.21
N VAL A 226 22.45 9.74 -0.49
CA VAL A 226 22.75 10.54 0.72
C VAL A 226 23.26 9.65 1.86
N ARG A 227 22.72 8.43 2.00
CA ARG A 227 23.22 7.44 2.96
C ARG A 227 24.64 7.00 2.61
N MET A 228 24.97 6.88 1.33
CA MET A 228 26.34 6.62 0.90
C MET A 228 27.28 7.78 1.28
N ALA A 229 26.89 9.03 1.03
CA ALA A 229 27.67 10.21 1.44
C ALA A 229 27.92 10.26 2.97
N LEU A 230 26.94 9.85 3.78
CA LEU A 230 27.03 9.80 5.25
C LEU A 230 27.98 8.71 5.79
N ARG A 231 28.35 7.71 4.97
CA ARG A 231 29.26 6.61 5.37
C ARG A 231 30.73 7.03 5.37
N PHE A 232 31.08 8.11 4.68
CA PHE A 232 32.45 8.60 4.67
C PHE A 232 32.87 9.08 6.06
N ARG A 233 34.13 8.82 6.42
CA ARG A 233 34.72 9.30 7.68
C ARG A 233 34.67 10.82 7.76
N GLU A 234 34.93 11.47 6.63
CA GLU A 234 34.83 12.92 6.43
C GLU A 234 33.79 13.19 5.34
N PRO A 235 32.50 13.24 5.71
CA PRO A 235 31.44 13.51 4.75
C PRO A 235 31.54 14.95 4.25
N TYR A 236 31.10 15.16 3.01
CA TYR A 236 30.92 16.47 2.40
C TYR A 236 29.47 16.61 1.92
N PRO A 237 28.79 17.73 2.19
CA PRO A 237 29.14 18.80 3.12
C PRO A 237 29.10 18.28 4.58
N ALA A 238 29.03 19.18 5.56
CA ALA A 238 28.90 18.81 6.96
C ALA A 238 27.79 17.77 7.18
N ARG A 239 28.01 16.84 8.12
CA ARG A 239 27.10 15.72 8.38
C ARG A 239 25.67 16.20 8.65
N GLU A 240 25.52 17.32 9.35
CA GLU A 240 24.24 17.95 9.67
C GLU A 240 23.46 18.29 8.41
N THR A 241 24.12 18.87 7.39
CA THR A 241 23.50 19.20 6.10
C THR A 241 23.05 17.94 5.34
N LEU A 242 23.83 16.87 5.41
CA LEU A 242 23.44 15.59 4.82
C LEU A 242 22.24 14.96 5.54
N LEU A 243 22.18 15.06 6.87
CA LEU A 243 21.03 14.59 7.66
C LEU A 243 19.78 15.43 7.38
N GLU A 244 19.92 16.74 7.14
CA GLU A 244 18.82 17.60 6.69
C GLU A 244 18.31 17.19 5.30
N LEU A 245 19.21 16.93 4.35
CA LEU A 245 18.86 16.41 3.03
C LEU A 245 18.17 15.05 3.14
N GLU A 246 18.72 14.12 3.92
CA GLU A 246 18.09 12.81 4.19
C GLU A 246 16.69 12.98 4.79
N SER A 247 16.51 13.90 5.74
CA SER A 247 15.21 14.20 6.34
C SER A 247 14.22 14.77 5.33
N ARG A 248 14.67 15.62 4.40
CA ARG A 248 13.83 16.15 3.30
C ARG A 248 13.43 15.05 2.32
N ILE A 249 14.35 14.15 1.99
CA ILE A 249 14.09 12.99 1.14
C ILE A 249 13.08 12.05 1.82
N LYS A 250 13.27 11.74 3.11
CA LYS A 250 12.32 10.94 3.90
C LYS A 250 10.95 11.61 3.98
N ARG A 251 10.88 12.93 4.14
CA ARG A 251 9.61 13.68 4.06
C ARG A 251 8.99 13.60 2.68
N MET A 252 9.77 13.64 1.59
CA MET A 252 9.26 13.48 0.24
C MET A 252 8.74 12.06 -0.02
N LEU A 253 9.45 11.05 0.50
CA LEU A 253 8.99 9.67 0.52
C LEU A 253 7.69 9.56 1.29
N ALA A 254 7.58 10.21 2.45
CA ALA A 254 6.37 10.27 3.27
C ALA A 254 5.25 11.14 2.65
N SER A 255 5.57 12.16 1.85
CA SER A 255 4.58 13.06 1.23
C SER A 255 4.08 12.57 -0.12
N ARG A 256 4.72 11.57 -0.74
CA ARG A 256 4.05 10.72 -1.75
C ARG A 256 2.82 10.02 -1.16
N TRP A 257 2.75 9.95 0.17
CA TRP A 257 1.60 9.54 0.97
C TRP A 257 0.86 10.74 1.57
N GLU A 258 0.89 11.93 0.94
CA GLU A 258 -0.11 12.93 1.30
C GLU A 258 -1.49 12.39 0.88
N PRO A 259 -2.41 12.16 1.84
CA PRO A 259 -3.71 11.64 1.49
C PRO A 259 -4.39 12.67 0.60
N ARG A 260 -4.74 12.25 -0.63
CA ARG A 260 -5.87 12.84 -1.34
C ARG A 260 -7.00 12.94 -0.31
N GLN A 261 -7.39 14.15 0.11
CA GLN A 261 -8.44 14.48 1.11
C GLN A 261 -9.07 13.22 1.71
N PRO A 262 -8.81 12.86 3.00
CA PRO A 262 -9.22 11.57 3.55
C PRO A 262 -10.62 11.21 3.10
N VAL A 263 -10.76 10.01 2.53
CA VAL A 263 -11.90 9.57 1.72
C VAL A 263 -13.22 9.84 2.44
N GLY A 264 -13.19 9.74 3.77
CA GLY A 264 -14.29 10.15 4.64
C GLY A 264 -15.50 9.24 4.50
N LEU A 265 -15.31 8.06 3.88
CA LEU A 265 -16.29 7.00 3.72
C LEU A 265 -15.79 5.77 4.45
N PHE A 266 -16.62 5.23 5.33
CA PHE A 266 -16.28 4.10 6.18
C PHE A 266 -17.27 2.96 5.95
N PRO A 267 -16.82 1.69 5.83
CA PRO A 267 -17.71 0.55 5.62
C PRO A 267 -18.79 0.47 6.69
N ALA A 268 -20.02 0.21 6.28
CA ALA A 268 -21.17 0.11 7.17
C ALA A 268 -22.03 -1.08 6.76
N SER A 269 -22.11 -2.07 7.64
CA SER A 269 -22.93 -3.27 7.44
C SER A 269 -24.34 -3.10 7.98
N VAL A 270 -25.32 -3.65 7.27
CA VAL A 270 -26.73 -3.67 7.66
C VAL A 270 -27.25 -5.09 7.52
N LYS A 271 -27.79 -5.65 8.60
CA LYS A 271 -28.51 -6.92 8.57
C LYS A 271 -29.86 -6.71 7.87
N THR A 272 -30.10 -7.42 6.77
CA THR A 272 -31.31 -7.30 5.94
C THR A 272 -32.11 -8.60 5.95
N THR A 273 -33.23 -8.64 5.22
CA THR A 273 -34.02 -9.86 5.00
C THR A 273 -33.39 -10.82 3.99
N ASN A 274 -32.22 -10.48 3.45
CA ASN A 274 -31.43 -11.31 2.54
C ASN A 274 -29.94 -11.13 2.85
N ARG A 275 -29.55 -11.60 4.05
CA ARG A 275 -28.22 -11.54 4.66
C ARG A 275 -27.77 -10.13 5.01
N THR A 276 -26.60 -10.05 5.65
CA THR A 276 -25.90 -8.78 5.86
C THR A 276 -25.45 -8.18 4.53
N LYS A 277 -25.67 -6.87 4.34
CA LYS A 277 -25.21 -6.10 3.19
C LYS A 277 -24.34 -4.94 3.64
N TRP A 278 -23.39 -4.58 2.80
CA TRP A 278 -22.43 -3.51 3.07
C TRP A 278 -22.64 -2.31 2.16
N GLY A 279 -22.47 -1.12 2.75
CA GLY A 279 -22.41 0.18 2.11
C GLY A 279 -21.36 1.04 2.80
N TYR A 280 -21.45 2.37 2.70
CA TYR A 280 -20.51 3.29 3.33
C TYR A 280 -21.20 4.49 3.96
N ILE A 281 -20.77 4.86 5.16
CA ILE A 281 -21.19 6.07 5.87
C ILE A 281 -20.14 7.18 5.76
N ASP A 282 -20.57 8.43 5.86
CA ASP A 282 -19.67 9.55 6.12
C ASP A 282 -19.30 9.65 7.61
N ARG A 283 -18.47 10.65 7.94
CA ARG A 283 -18.04 10.96 9.33
C ARG A 283 -19.19 11.29 10.29
N SER A 284 -20.34 11.72 9.79
CA SER A 284 -21.53 12.00 10.61
C SER A 284 -22.37 10.76 10.88
N GLY A 285 -22.00 9.60 10.30
CA GLY A 285 -22.77 8.37 10.38
C GLY A 285 -23.86 8.25 9.31
N LYS A 286 -23.93 9.21 8.38
CA LYS A 286 -24.93 9.20 7.30
C LYS A 286 -24.50 8.23 6.20
N LEU A 287 -25.38 7.30 5.82
CA LEU A 287 -25.16 6.43 4.67
C LEU A 287 -25.05 7.26 3.38
N ILE A 288 -23.90 7.17 2.71
CA ILE A 288 -23.61 7.78 1.42
C ILE A 288 -23.75 6.74 0.30
N ILE A 289 -23.17 5.56 0.51
CA ILE A 289 -23.31 4.41 -0.39
C ILE A 289 -24.27 3.43 0.28
N GLN A 290 -25.37 3.12 -0.40
CA GLN A 290 -26.42 2.27 0.15
C GLN A 290 -25.95 0.81 0.31
N PRO A 291 -26.36 0.11 1.38
CA PRO A 291 -25.98 -1.28 1.57
C PRO A 291 -26.50 -2.17 0.44
N LYS A 292 -25.59 -2.75 -0.35
CA LYS A 292 -25.91 -3.67 -1.45
C LYS A 292 -24.84 -4.72 -1.73
N TYR A 293 -23.62 -4.47 -1.27
CA TYR A 293 -22.49 -5.36 -1.43
C TYR A 293 -22.56 -6.53 -0.44
N GLU A 294 -22.03 -7.67 -0.82
CA GLU A 294 -21.87 -8.82 0.09
C GLU A 294 -20.67 -8.64 1.01
N ASP A 295 -19.66 -7.89 0.55
CA ASP A 295 -18.49 -7.48 1.33
C ASP A 295 -18.00 -6.09 0.87
N ALA A 296 -17.39 -5.33 1.79
CA ALA A 296 -16.87 -3.99 1.51
C ALA A 296 -15.68 -3.68 2.43
N GLN A 297 -14.50 -3.52 1.83
CA GLN A 297 -13.29 -3.13 2.55
C GLN A 297 -13.20 -1.61 2.73
N ASP A 298 -12.31 -1.18 3.62
CA ASP A 298 -12.02 0.23 3.86
C ASP A 298 -11.55 0.91 2.56
N PHE A 299 -11.93 2.18 2.39
CA PHE A 299 -11.35 3.00 1.35
C PHE A 299 -9.88 3.25 1.63
N GLN A 300 -9.03 2.94 0.66
CA GLN A 300 -7.58 3.10 0.75
C GLN A 300 -7.18 4.55 0.42
N ASP A 301 -5.93 4.91 0.70
CA ASP A 301 -5.42 6.28 0.51
C ASP A 301 -5.52 6.77 -0.95
N ASN A 302 -5.49 5.85 -1.92
CA ASN A 302 -5.68 6.14 -3.33
C ASN A 302 -7.13 6.51 -3.70
N GLY A 303 -8.08 6.31 -2.79
CA GLY A 303 -9.50 6.61 -2.96
C GLY A 303 -10.35 5.49 -3.54
N LEU A 304 -9.82 4.26 -3.56
CA LEU A 304 -10.52 3.06 -4.02
C LEU A 304 -10.89 2.16 -2.85
N ALA A 305 -12.01 1.45 -3.00
CA ALA A 305 -12.38 0.38 -2.09
C ALA A 305 -12.66 -0.91 -2.86
N ILE A 306 -12.31 -2.03 -2.22
CA ILE A 306 -12.59 -3.37 -2.73
C ILE A 306 -13.99 -3.77 -2.26
N VAL A 307 -14.86 -4.16 -3.18
CA VAL A 307 -16.25 -4.57 -2.88
C VAL A 307 -16.58 -5.91 -3.52
N GLY A 308 -17.30 -6.75 -2.77
CA GLY A 308 -17.73 -8.08 -3.17
C GLY A 308 -19.20 -8.12 -3.61
N MET A 309 -19.47 -8.80 -4.73
CA MET A 309 -20.82 -9.14 -5.19
C MET A 309 -20.84 -10.47 -5.93
N ARG A 310 -21.82 -11.33 -5.62
CA ARG A 310 -22.01 -12.64 -6.26
C ARG A 310 -20.73 -13.48 -6.22
N GLY A 311 -20.02 -13.42 -5.09
CA GLY A 311 -18.77 -14.16 -4.88
C GLY A 311 -17.53 -13.63 -5.62
N ASN A 312 -17.62 -12.53 -6.37
CA ASN A 312 -16.47 -11.89 -7.01
C ASN A 312 -16.25 -10.47 -6.46
N TYR A 313 -15.04 -9.95 -6.63
CA TYR A 313 -14.57 -8.67 -6.13
C TYR A 313 -14.25 -7.71 -7.28
N GLY A 314 -14.55 -6.44 -7.04
CA GLY A 314 -14.26 -5.31 -7.92
C GLY A 314 -13.77 -4.10 -7.12
N LEU A 315 -13.51 -3.01 -7.83
CA LEU A 315 -13.05 -1.74 -7.26
C LEU A 315 -14.07 -0.65 -7.53
N ILE A 316 -14.42 0.10 -6.50
CA ILE A 316 -15.23 1.31 -6.63
C ILE A 316 -14.44 2.55 -6.21
N ASP A 317 -14.77 3.68 -6.81
CA ASP A 317 -14.35 4.99 -6.31
C ASP A 317 -15.33 5.56 -5.28
N ARG A 318 -15.00 6.73 -4.75
CA ARG A 318 -15.79 7.45 -3.73
C ARG A 318 -17.21 7.81 -4.17
N SER A 319 -17.47 7.83 -5.49
CA SER A 319 -18.78 8.12 -6.08
C SER A 319 -19.60 6.86 -6.36
N GLU A 320 -19.13 5.70 -5.88
CA GLU A 320 -19.71 4.38 -6.17
C GLU A 320 -19.59 3.97 -7.65
N ARG A 321 -18.72 4.63 -8.43
CA ARG A 321 -18.44 4.21 -9.80
C ARG A 321 -17.46 3.04 -9.76
N TYR A 322 -17.80 1.94 -10.42
CA TYR A 322 -16.86 0.85 -10.64
C TYR A 322 -15.69 1.34 -11.49
N VAL A 323 -14.48 1.25 -10.93
CA VAL A 323 -13.23 1.26 -11.69
C VAL A 323 -13.00 -0.13 -12.28
N VAL A 324 -13.30 -1.17 -11.50
CA VAL A 324 -13.29 -2.57 -11.92
C VAL A 324 -14.59 -3.22 -11.48
N ALA A 325 -15.34 -3.81 -12.41
CA ALA A 325 -16.55 -4.56 -12.07
C ALA A 325 -16.22 -5.81 -11.23
N PRO A 326 -17.16 -6.37 -10.44
CA PRO A 326 -16.90 -7.57 -9.63
C PRO A 326 -16.70 -8.83 -10.49
N ILE A 327 -15.47 -9.04 -10.96
CA ILE A 327 -15.10 -10.11 -11.90
C ILE A 327 -13.92 -10.96 -11.41
N TYR A 328 -13.18 -10.49 -10.40
CA TYR A 328 -12.04 -11.21 -9.84
C TYR A 328 -12.47 -12.06 -8.65
N GLN A 329 -11.84 -13.22 -8.46
CA GLN A 329 -12.08 -14.05 -7.28
C GLN A 329 -11.51 -13.42 -6.00
N SER A 330 -10.46 -12.60 -6.14
CA SER A 330 -9.87 -11.82 -5.06
C SER A 330 -9.09 -10.62 -5.61
N ILE A 331 -9.00 -9.56 -4.82
CA ILE A 331 -8.17 -8.38 -5.05
C ILE A 331 -7.44 -8.07 -3.73
N SER A 332 -6.11 -7.98 -3.75
CA SER A 332 -5.33 -7.54 -2.59
C SER A 332 -5.47 -6.02 -2.38
N PRO A 333 -5.22 -5.51 -1.16
CA PRO A 333 -4.96 -4.09 -0.98
C PRO A 333 -3.85 -3.59 -1.92
N PHE A 334 -3.93 -2.31 -2.29
CA PHE A 334 -2.91 -1.65 -3.08
C PHE A 334 -1.65 -1.47 -2.26
N SER A 335 -0.52 -1.89 -2.82
CA SER A 335 0.83 -1.60 -2.33
C SER A 335 1.57 -0.86 -3.44
N GLU A 336 2.16 0.29 -3.11
CA GLU A 336 2.94 1.11 -4.07
C GLU A 336 2.20 1.47 -5.38
N HIS A 337 0.86 1.61 -5.31
CA HIS A 337 -0.08 1.87 -6.42
C HIS A 337 -0.44 0.67 -7.31
N GLN A 338 -0.11 -0.56 -6.90
CA GLN A 338 -0.54 -1.78 -7.60
C GLN A 338 -1.29 -2.72 -6.68
N ALA A 339 -2.22 -3.49 -7.24
CA ALA A 339 -2.92 -4.56 -6.56
C ALA A 339 -2.73 -5.88 -7.29
N ILE A 340 -2.76 -6.97 -6.52
CA ILE A 340 -2.73 -8.33 -7.06
C ILE A 340 -4.16 -8.85 -7.15
N VAL A 341 -4.56 -9.32 -8.32
CA VAL A 341 -5.88 -9.90 -8.57
C VAL A 341 -5.78 -11.37 -8.93
N ILE A 342 -6.80 -12.13 -8.58
CA ILE A 342 -6.88 -13.56 -8.89
C ILE A 342 -8.12 -13.81 -9.75
N ASP A 343 -7.94 -14.48 -10.87
CA ASP A 343 -9.03 -15.07 -11.66
C ASP A 343 -8.76 -16.55 -11.95
N HIS A 344 -9.61 -17.17 -12.78
CA HIS A 344 -9.51 -18.59 -13.15
C HIS A 344 -8.18 -18.97 -13.86
N GLN A 345 -7.39 -18.00 -14.35
CA GLN A 345 -6.09 -18.23 -14.97
C GLN A 345 -4.93 -18.12 -13.96
N GLY A 346 -5.14 -17.45 -12.83
CA GLY A 346 -4.14 -17.23 -11.79
C GLY A 346 -4.00 -15.76 -11.37
N PHE A 347 -2.85 -15.43 -10.82
CA PHE A 347 -2.48 -14.12 -10.28
C PHE A 347 -2.09 -13.16 -11.41
N LYS A 348 -2.55 -11.91 -11.33
CA LYS A 348 -2.20 -10.80 -12.22
C LYS A 348 -1.96 -9.54 -11.39
N MET A 349 -1.18 -8.60 -11.93
CA MET A 349 -1.00 -7.27 -11.33
C MET A 349 -1.85 -6.25 -12.06
N ILE A 350 -2.52 -5.36 -11.33
CA ILE A 350 -3.27 -4.23 -11.88
C ILE A 350 -2.80 -2.88 -11.30
N ASP A 351 -3.00 -1.81 -12.06
CA ASP A 351 -2.86 -0.43 -11.57
C ASP A 351 -4.17 0.10 -10.92
N GLU A 352 -4.13 1.34 -10.41
CA GLU A 352 -5.30 2.03 -9.82
C GLU A 352 -6.44 2.31 -10.81
N HIS A 353 -6.20 2.17 -12.12
CA HIS A 353 -7.21 2.31 -13.16
C HIS A 353 -7.83 0.95 -13.54
N GLY A 354 -7.36 -0.15 -12.93
CA GLY A 354 -7.80 -1.51 -13.23
C GLY A 354 -7.15 -2.12 -14.47
N ASN A 355 -6.12 -1.48 -15.05
CA ASN A 355 -5.40 -2.04 -16.19
C ASN A 355 -4.52 -3.20 -15.72
N VAL A 356 -4.60 -4.34 -16.40
CA VAL A 356 -3.70 -5.47 -16.16
C VAL A 356 -2.31 -5.15 -16.71
N LEU A 357 -1.31 -5.13 -15.82
CA LEU A 357 0.08 -4.78 -16.13
C LEU A 357 0.90 -6.02 -16.55
N THR A 358 0.61 -7.17 -15.95
CA THR A 358 1.31 -8.42 -16.27
C THR A 358 0.91 -8.96 -17.64
N ARG A 359 1.91 -9.44 -18.40
CA ARG A 359 1.70 -9.99 -19.76
C ARG A 359 0.98 -11.33 -19.80
N ARG A 360 0.91 -12.03 -18.67
CA ARG A 360 0.26 -13.35 -18.49
C ARG A 360 -0.22 -13.50 -17.05
N ALA A 361 -1.03 -14.52 -16.79
CA ALA A 361 -1.33 -14.97 -15.44
C ALA A 361 -0.16 -15.79 -14.87
N TYR A 362 0.06 -15.70 -13.56
CA TYR A 362 1.07 -16.44 -12.82
C TYR A 362 0.43 -17.34 -11.76
N PRO A 363 1.06 -18.45 -11.37
CA PRO A 363 0.63 -19.23 -10.21
C PRO A 363 0.62 -18.42 -8.90
N TYR A 364 1.49 -17.41 -8.78
CA TYR A 364 1.61 -16.53 -7.61
C TYR A 364 2.37 -15.25 -7.95
N ILE A 365 1.96 -14.15 -7.32
CA ILE A 365 2.66 -12.86 -7.27
C ILE A 365 2.51 -12.31 -5.84
N SER A 366 3.59 -11.85 -5.21
CA SER A 366 3.53 -11.13 -3.92
C SER A 366 3.13 -9.66 -4.10
N ALA A 367 2.81 -8.97 -3.01
CA ALA A 367 2.60 -7.52 -3.05
C ALA A 367 3.88 -6.79 -3.48
N LEU A 368 3.76 -5.63 -4.14
CA LEU A 368 4.93 -4.83 -4.48
C LEU A 368 5.58 -4.26 -3.22
N LYS A 369 6.89 -4.45 -3.08
CA LYS A 369 7.70 -3.93 -1.98
C LYS A 369 9.06 -3.45 -2.51
N GLU A 370 9.38 -2.18 -2.24
CA GLU A 370 10.53 -1.47 -2.78
C GLU A 370 10.64 -1.57 -4.32
N GLY A 371 9.50 -1.47 -5.00
CA GLY A 371 9.42 -1.53 -6.46
C GLY A 371 9.57 -2.94 -7.06
N ARG A 372 9.50 -4.01 -6.26
CA ARG A 372 9.64 -5.40 -6.71
C ARG A 372 8.54 -6.29 -6.13
N ALA A 373 8.02 -7.20 -6.95
CA ALA A 373 7.10 -8.25 -6.52
C ALA A 373 7.69 -9.62 -6.87
N VAL A 374 7.71 -10.53 -5.90
CA VAL A 374 8.15 -11.91 -6.11
C VAL A 374 7.09 -12.62 -6.95
N TYR A 375 7.50 -13.34 -7.98
CA TYR A 375 6.64 -14.29 -8.70
C TYR A 375 7.33 -15.64 -8.80
N TYR A 376 6.56 -16.70 -9.03
CA TYR A 376 7.14 -17.97 -9.47
C TYR A 376 6.46 -18.52 -10.71
N VAL A 377 7.19 -19.37 -11.42
CA VAL A 377 6.67 -20.21 -12.51
C VAL A 377 6.92 -21.67 -12.18
N THR A 378 6.07 -22.54 -12.70
CA THR A 378 6.27 -23.99 -12.67
C THR A 378 6.72 -24.45 -14.05
N ASP A 379 7.72 -25.35 -14.10
CA ASP A 379 8.14 -25.95 -15.36
C ASP A 379 6.95 -26.77 -15.93
N GLN A 380 6.50 -26.43 -17.14
CA GLN A 380 5.37 -27.07 -17.82
C GLN A 380 5.70 -28.55 -18.11
N GLY A 381 4.89 -29.49 -17.59
CA GLY A 381 4.91 -30.89 -18.03
C GLY A 381 5.28 -31.97 -17.00
N SER A 382 5.49 -31.67 -15.72
CA SER A 382 5.64 -32.70 -14.70
C SER A 382 4.50 -32.65 -13.68
N GLY A 383 3.72 -33.73 -13.59
CA GLY A 383 2.80 -33.95 -12.46
C GLY A 383 3.54 -33.90 -11.11
N ASN A 384 2.78 -33.77 -10.02
CA ASN A 384 3.20 -33.78 -8.61
C ASN A 384 4.72 -33.84 -8.37
N GLY A 385 5.38 -32.69 -8.42
CA GLY A 385 6.84 -32.57 -8.23
C GLY A 385 7.58 -31.51 -9.06
N ALA A 386 6.89 -30.68 -9.86
CA ALA A 386 7.53 -29.58 -10.59
C ALA A 386 8.15 -28.57 -9.62
N ALA A 387 9.47 -28.32 -9.73
CA ALA A 387 10.13 -27.30 -8.93
C ALA A 387 9.68 -25.90 -9.38
N SER A 388 9.17 -25.10 -8.44
CA SER A 388 8.89 -23.68 -8.68
C SER A 388 10.21 -22.92 -8.80
N ARG A 389 10.30 -22.03 -9.79
CA ARG A 389 11.41 -21.07 -9.88
C ARG A 389 10.89 -19.65 -9.67
N TYR A 390 11.57 -18.91 -8.80
CA TYR A 390 11.22 -17.56 -8.39
C TYR A 390 12.03 -16.51 -9.13
N GLY A 391 11.37 -15.38 -9.42
CA GLY A 391 11.94 -14.17 -10.00
C GLY A 391 11.23 -12.92 -9.47
N TYR A 392 11.49 -11.76 -10.08
CA TYR A 392 10.88 -10.49 -9.67
C TYR A 392 10.26 -9.72 -10.83
N LEU A 393 9.06 -9.20 -10.59
CA LEU A 393 8.38 -8.22 -11.41
C LEU A 393 8.71 -6.80 -10.93
N ASP A 394 8.67 -5.82 -11.83
CA ASP A 394 8.61 -4.40 -11.47
C ASP A 394 7.16 -3.88 -11.34
N ALA A 395 7.02 -2.60 -11.00
CA ALA A 395 5.72 -1.93 -10.85
C ALA A 395 4.88 -1.90 -12.14
N GLU A 396 5.52 -2.07 -13.32
CA GLU A 396 4.84 -2.18 -14.61
C GLU A 396 4.54 -3.64 -15.00
N GLY A 397 4.70 -4.59 -14.06
CA GLY A 397 4.42 -6.01 -14.28
C GLY A 397 5.41 -6.71 -15.23
N ARG A 398 6.60 -6.14 -15.45
CA ARG A 398 7.64 -6.72 -16.31
C ARG A 398 8.57 -7.61 -15.50
N GLU A 399 8.93 -8.78 -16.04
CA GLU A 399 9.92 -9.68 -15.46
C GLU A 399 11.34 -9.08 -15.57
N VAL A 400 11.73 -8.26 -14.58
CA VAL A 400 13.06 -7.61 -14.54
C VAL A 400 14.15 -8.52 -14.00
N ILE A 401 13.79 -9.48 -13.15
CA ILE A 401 14.67 -10.57 -12.74
C ILE A 401 14.00 -11.89 -13.14
N PRO A 402 14.51 -12.61 -14.15
CA PRO A 402 13.92 -13.85 -14.62
C PRO A 402 13.85 -14.92 -13.53
N ALA A 403 12.82 -15.77 -13.60
CA ALA A 403 12.62 -16.87 -12.68
C ALA A 403 13.75 -17.92 -12.76
N GLN A 404 14.64 -17.90 -11.77
CA GLN A 404 15.84 -18.74 -11.73
C GLN A 404 16.22 -19.23 -10.33
N PHE A 405 15.55 -18.74 -9.28
CA PHE A 405 15.87 -19.06 -7.89
C PHE A 405 14.96 -20.16 -7.33
N GLU A 406 15.44 -20.98 -6.40
CA GLU A 406 14.61 -21.99 -5.69
C GLU A 406 13.65 -21.33 -4.70
N GLU A 407 14.06 -20.22 -4.09
CA GLU A 407 13.27 -19.40 -3.15
C GLU A 407 13.72 -17.92 -3.27
N ALA A 408 12.82 -16.99 -2.95
CA ALA A 408 13.09 -15.55 -3.03
C ALA A 408 12.35 -14.80 -1.92
N ASN A 409 13.08 -13.98 -1.16
CA ASN A 409 12.50 -13.05 -0.18
C ASN A 409 12.15 -11.70 -0.84
N ASP A 410 11.31 -10.91 -0.17
CA ASP A 410 11.04 -9.54 -0.59
C ASP A 410 12.30 -8.66 -0.52
N PHE A 411 12.28 -7.57 -1.29
CA PHE A 411 13.31 -6.54 -1.18
C PHE A 411 13.19 -5.75 0.14
N ALA A 412 14.33 -5.47 0.74
CA ALA A 412 14.51 -4.60 1.89
C ALA A 412 15.86 -3.87 1.77
N ASP A 413 15.85 -2.54 1.97
CA ASP A 413 17.03 -1.68 1.79
C ASP A 413 17.70 -1.87 0.40
N GLY A 414 16.89 -2.06 -0.64
CA GLY A 414 17.32 -2.22 -2.03
C GLY A 414 17.97 -3.56 -2.36
N LYS A 415 17.88 -4.56 -1.46
CA LYS A 415 18.48 -5.89 -1.62
C LYS A 415 17.49 -7.00 -1.28
N ALA A 416 17.72 -8.19 -1.80
CA ALA A 416 16.93 -9.36 -1.46
C ALA A 416 17.83 -10.59 -1.28
N VAL A 417 17.41 -11.50 -0.42
CA VAL A 417 18.05 -12.80 -0.26
C VAL A 417 17.30 -13.82 -1.09
N VAL A 418 18.04 -14.55 -1.92
CA VAL A 418 17.51 -15.59 -2.80
C VAL A 418 18.24 -16.90 -2.56
N LYS A 419 17.53 -18.00 -2.67
CA LYS A 419 18.12 -19.34 -2.65
C LYS A 419 18.46 -19.73 -4.08
N ILE A 420 19.74 -19.93 -4.35
CA ILE A 420 20.22 -20.31 -5.68
C ILE A 420 19.96 -21.79 -5.90
N LYS A 421 20.49 -22.64 -5.02
CA LYS A 421 20.35 -24.09 -5.06
C LYS A 421 20.81 -24.75 -3.77
N ASN A 422 20.03 -25.68 -3.21
CA ASN A 422 20.41 -26.43 -2.00
C ASN A 422 20.81 -25.46 -0.86
N ASN A 423 21.97 -25.67 -0.21
CA ASN A 423 22.53 -24.84 0.88
C ASN A 423 23.33 -23.65 0.34
N HIS A 424 22.83 -22.99 -0.71
CA HIS A 424 23.50 -21.87 -1.33
C HIS A 424 22.52 -20.72 -1.57
N TYR A 425 22.71 -19.65 -0.81
CA TYR A 425 21.95 -18.41 -0.91
C TYR A 425 22.82 -17.31 -1.50
N ALA A 426 22.20 -16.25 -1.99
CA ALA A 426 22.89 -15.05 -2.43
C ALA A 426 22.12 -13.80 -1.99
N LEU A 427 22.85 -12.73 -1.73
CA LEU A 427 22.29 -11.38 -1.64
C LEU A 427 22.34 -10.76 -3.03
N ILE A 428 21.21 -10.28 -3.52
CA ILE A 428 21.10 -9.62 -4.82
C ILE A 428 20.66 -8.17 -4.68
N ASP A 429 21.03 -7.34 -5.64
CA ASP A 429 20.46 -6.00 -5.79
C ASP A 429 19.16 -6.00 -6.61
N SER A 430 18.54 -4.82 -6.75
CA SER A 430 17.29 -4.63 -7.48
C SER A 430 17.35 -4.97 -8.98
N HIS A 431 18.54 -5.18 -9.54
CA HIS A 431 18.76 -5.61 -10.92
C HIS A 431 19.13 -7.10 -11.02
N GLY A 432 19.12 -7.83 -9.91
CA GLY A 432 19.48 -9.24 -9.83
C GLY A 432 20.98 -9.51 -9.85
N ARG A 433 21.83 -8.47 -9.70
CA ARG A 433 23.28 -8.67 -9.59
C ARG A 433 23.59 -9.23 -8.21
N ARG A 434 24.42 -10.28 -8.17
CA ARG A 434 24.88 -10.89 -6.90
C ARG A 434 25.87 -9.96 -6.22
N LEU A 435 25.57 -9.62 -4.98
CA LEU A 435 26.40 -8.81 -4.09
C LEU A 435 27.27 -9.70 -3.19
N ALA A 436 26.73 -10.85 -2.77
CA ALA A 436 27.42 -11.86 -1.96
C ALA A 436 26.79 -13.24 -2.15
N ASP A 437 27.56 -14.29 -1.91
CA ASP A 437 27.15 -15.69 -1.92
C ASP A 437 27.36 -16.31 -0.53
N TYR A 438 26.43 -17.17 -0.12
CA TYR A 438 26.35 -17.71 1.23
C TYR A 438 26.22 -19.24 1.21
N PRO A 439 27.27 -19.99 1.59
CA PRO A 439 27.25 -21.45 1.64
C PRO A 439 26.66 -21.96 2.97
N PHE A 440 25.43 -21.55 3.27
CA PHE A 440 24.71 -21.90 4.51
C PHE A 440 23.42 -22.67 4.20
N ALA A 441 22.99 -23.51 5.15
CA ALA A 441 21.74 -24.27 5.02
C ALA A 441 20.51 -23.35 4.95
N TYR A 442 20.57 -22.20 5.62
CA TYR A 442 19.54 -21.17 5.58
C TYR A 442 20.15 -19.79 5.72
N VAL A 443 19.60 -18.82 4.98
CA VAL A 443 19.83 -17.38 5.16
C VAL A 443 18.48 -16.67 5.05
N GLY A 444 18.07 -15.99 6.12
CA GLY A 444 16.83 -15.23 6.19
C GLY A 444 16.92 -13.86 5.53
N PRO A 445 15.83 -13.08 5.51
CA PRO A 445 15.82 -11.75 4.89
C PRO A 445 16.72 -10.75 5.63
N LEU A 446 17.16 -9.73 4.90
CA LEU A 446 18.01 -8.66 5.40
C LEU A 446 17.25 -7.75 6.36
N GLY A 447 17.83 -7.47 7.52
CA GLY A 447 17.35 -6.45 8.47
C GLY A 447 18.53 -5.70 9.08
N ASP A 448 18.56 -4.37 8.98
CA ASP A 448 19.63 -3.50 9.48
C ASP A 448 21.08 -3.97 9.18
N GLY A 449 21.31 -4.58 8.02
CA GLY A 449 22.63 -5.08 7.62
C GLY A 449 23.03 -6.44 8.20
N LEU A 450 22.13 -7.11 8.92
CA LEU A 450 22.32 -8.45 9.48
C LEU A 450 21.31 -9.45 8.89
N LEU A 451 21.75 -10.70 8.79
CA LEU A 451 21.01 -11.80 8.20
C LEU A 451 21.01 -12.98 9.17
N ALA A 452 19.83 -13.45 9.57
CA ALA A 452 19.73 -14.70 10.31
C ALA A 452 20.23 -15.87 9.44
N PHE A 453 21.03 -16.78 9.99
CA PHE A 453 21.56 -17.91 9.22
C PHE A 453 21.64 -19.20 10.04
N GLN A 454 21.61 -20.34 9.37
CA GLN A 454 21.93 -21.65 9.94
C GLN A 454 23.10 -22.28 9.18
N GLN A 455 24.11 -22.75 9.91
CA GLN A 455 25.26 -23.43 9.31
C GLN A 455 24.85 -24.76 8.65
N ASP A 456 24.08 -25.58 9.37
CA ASP A 456 23.69 -26.92 8.98
C ASP A 456 22.16 -27.07 8.99
N PRO A 457 21.58 -28.01 8.21
CA PRO A 457 20.17 -28.34 8.31
C PRO A 457 19.84 -28.78 9.74
N ASN A 458 18.88 -28.11 10.39
CA ASN A 458 18.51 -28.26 11.81
C ASN A 458 19.53 -27.69 12.83
N GLY A 459 20.50 -26.91 12.38
CA GLY A 459 21.41 -26.17 13.26
C GLY A 459 20.72 -25.02 13.98
N LYS A 460 21.41 -24.44 14.96
CA LYS A 460 20.96 -23.20 15.60
C LYS A 460 21.13 -22.01 14.66
N TYR A 461 20.39 -20.94 14.94
CA TYR A 461 20.48 -19.67 14.24
C TYR A 461 21.52 -18.76 14.89
N GLY A 462 22.30 -18.10 14.04
CA GLY A 462 23.13 -16.95 14.38
C GLY A 462 22.85 -15.79 13.43
N TYR A 463 23.72 -14.79 13.41
CA TYR A 463 23.64 -13.69 12.45
C TYR A 463 24.97 -13.48 11.73
N ILE A 464 24.90 -13.31 10.41
CA ILE A 464 26.00 -12.85 9.56
C ILE A 464 25.76 -11.40 9.11
N ASN A 465 26.83 -10.69 8.79
CA ASN A 465 26.73 -9.44 8.03
C ASN A 465 26.53 -9.71 6.53
N GLU A 466 26.30 -8.64 5.75
CA GLU A 466 26.11 -8.74 4.30
C GLU A 466 27.29 -9.40 3.55
N GLN A 467 28.51 -9.37 4.11
CA GLN A 467 29.68 -10.04 3.53
C GLN A 467 29.77 -11.53 3.91
N GLY A 468 28.81 -12.05 4.68
CA GLY A 468 28.77 -13.44 5.13
C GLY A 468 29.62 -13.74 6.36
N ASN A 469 30.20 -12.72 7.01
CA ASN A 469 30.97 -12.91 8.24
C ASN A 469 30.03 -13.10 9.43
N ILE A 470 30.29 -14.09 10.25
CA ILE A 470 29.53 -14.36 11.48
C ILE A 470 29.75 -13.19 12.46
N VAL A 471 28.67 -12.50 12.80
CA VAL A 471 28.64 -11.43 13.81
C VAL A 471 28.15 -11.99 15.15
N ILE A 472 27.11 -12.83 15.11
CA ILE A 472 26.57 -13.51 16.28
C ILE A 472 26.59 -15.01 16.02
N SER A 473 27.32 -15.75 16.85
CA SER A 473 27.47 -17.20 16.70
C SER A 473 26.13 -17.94 16.82
N PRO A 474 25.91 -19.02 16.05
CA PRO A 474 24.71 -19.83 16.14
C PRO A 474 24.42 -20.36 17.56
N THR A 475 23.36 -19.85 18.18
CA THR A 475 22.97 -20.21 19.56
C THR A 475 21.46 -20.20 19.80
N TYR A 476 20.67 -19.65 18.88
CA TYR A 476 19.22 -19.50 19.00
C TYR A 476 18.48 -20.63 18.28
N THR A 477 17.32 -21.03 18.76
CA THR A 477 16.46 -22.02 18.07
C THR A 477 15.55 -21.38 17.02
N SER A 478 15.31 -20.06 17.12
CA SER A 478 14.71 -19.22 16.08
C SER A 478 15.30 -17.81 16.13
N ALA A 479 15.39 -17.14 14.97
CA ALA A 479 15.94 -15.78 14.84
C ALA A 479 15.16 -14.96 13.81
N PHE A 480 14.61 -13.82 14.24
CA PHE A 480 13.89 -12.89 13.38
C PHE A 480 14.83 -11.83 12.78
N PRO A 481 14.47 -11.19 11.66
CA PRO A 481 15.27 -10.10 11.08
C PRO A 481 15.46 -8.96 12.08
N PHE A 482 16.60 -8.28 11.97
CA PHE A 482 16.84 -7.07 12.76
C PHE A 482 15.94 -5.92 12.27
N HIS A 483 15.34 -5.21 13.22
CA HIS A 483 14.57 -4.00 12.97
C HIS A 483 14.98 -2.92 13.99
N GLN A 484 15.48 -1.80 13.46
CA GLN A 484 16.05 -0.68 14.24
C GLN A 484 17.03 -1.11 15.35
N GLY A 485 17.93 -2.05 15.03
CA GLY A 485 19.02 -2.53 15.87
C GLY A 485 18.65 -3.60 16.89
N ARG A 486 17.42 -4.13 16.85
CA ARG A 486 16.96 -5.25 17.70
C ARG A 486 16.50 -6.44 16.89
N ALA A 487 16.63 -7.63 17.46
CA ALA A 487 16.01 -8.84 16.92
C ALA A 487 15.35 -9.67 18.02
N ILE A 488 14.20 -10.27 17.70
CA ILE A 488 13.52 -11.25 18.55
C ILE A 488 14.12 -12.63 18.26
N VAL A 489 14.50 -13.34 19.32
CA VAL A 489 15.14 -14.67 19.22
C VAL A 489 14.53 -15.65 20.20
N ASN A 490 14.50 -16.94 19.86
CA ASN A 490 14.05 -18.03 20.74
C ASN A 490 15.26 -18.87 21.18
N THR A 491 15.22 -19.40 22.41
CA THR A 491 16.28 -20.27 22.96
C THR A 491 15.79 -21.64 23.42
N ALA A 492 14.49 -21.93 23.29
CA ALA A 492 13.90 -23.17 23.76
C ALA A 492 14.22 -24.31 22.78
N GLU A 493 14.81 -25.41 23.28
CA GLU A 493 15.17 -26.59 22.48
C GLU A 493 13.95 -27.35 21.95
N ASP A 494 12.79 -27.18 22.59
CA ASP A 494 11.49 -27.68 22.11
C ASP A 494 10.80 -26.72 21.13
N TYR A 495 11.51 -25.66 20.68
CA TYR A 495 11.10 -24.64 19.70
C TYR A 495 9.87 -23.82 20.10
N ARG A 496 9.54 -23.83 21.38
CA ARG A 496 8.22 -23.43 21.84
C ARG A 496 8.23 -22.02 22.43
N TRP A 497 8.75 -21.81 23.65
CA TRP A 497 8.25 -20.67 24.45
C TRP A 497 9.31 -19.91 25.27
N LYS A 498 10.51 -19.65 24.72
CA LYS A 498 11.53 -18.81 25.37
C LYS A 498 12.07 -17.72 24.44
N TYR A 499 11.20 -16.78 24.10
CA TYR A 499 11.53 -15.59 23.32
C TYR A 499 12.16 -14.50 24.19
N GLY A 500 13.18 -13.85 23.65
CA GLY A 500 13.85 -12.68 24.19
C GLY A 500 14.26 -11.72 23.06
N VAL A 501 14.89 -10.60 23.42
CA VAL A 501 15.32 -9.57 22.47
C VAL A 501 16.81 -9.30 22.65
N ILE A 502 17.54 -9.26 21.55
CA ILE A 502 18.97 -8.96 21.50
C ILE A 502 19.26 -7.68 20.72
N ASP A 503 20.38 -7.04 21.03
CA ASP A 503 20.97 -6.00 20.20
C ASP A 503 21.81 -6.58 19.05
N SER A 504 22.32 -5.70 18.18
CA SER A 504 23.16 -6.07 17.01
C SER A 504 24.49 -6.75 17.36
N GLN A 505 24.89 -6.77 18.64
CA GLN A 505 26.08 -7.48 19.13
C GLN A 505 25.71 -8.80 19.83
N GLY A 506 24.43 -9.18 19.83
CA GLY A 506 23.93 -10.39 20.49
C GLY A 506 23.75 -10.24 22.01
N LYS A 507 23.85 -9.03 22.56
CA LYS A 507 23.61 -8.79 23.99
C LYS A 507 22.11 -8.72 24.27
N TRP A 508 21.68 -9.37 25.34
CA TRP A 508 20.30 -9.35 25.79
C TRP A 508 19.84 -7.94 26.19
N ILE A 509 18.79 -7.47 25.52
CA ILE A 509 17.95 -6.34 25.94
C ILE A 509 16.83 -6.88 26.83
N ILE A 510 16.17 -7.96 26.38
CA ILE A 510 15.14 -8.67 27.12
C ILE A 510 15.54 -10.14 27.21
N GLN A 511 15.62 -10.68 28.43
CA GLN A 511 15.98 -12.07 28.67
C GLN A 511 14.93 -13.03 28.06
N PRO A 512 15.34 -14.23 27.60
CA PRO A 512 14.44 -15.17 26.96
C PRO A 512 13.59 -15.93 27.97
N GLU A 513 12.49 -15.31 28.41
CA GLU A 513 11.56 -15.86 29.42
C GLU A 513 10.08 -15.80 29.00
N TYR A 514 9.80 -15.34 27.77
CA TYR A 514 8.44 -15.09 27.28
C TYR A 514 8.00 -16.16 26.29
N ASN A 515 6.71 -16.53 26.30
CA ASN A 515 6.17 -17.45 25.28
C ASN A 515 5.81 -16.71 23.98
N ASP A 516 5.65 -15.39 24.02
CA ASP A 516 5.44 -14.55 22.84
C ASP A 516 6.12 -13.19 23.05
N ILE A 517 6.71 -12.63 21.99
CA ILE A 517 7.15 -11.23 21.94
C ILE A 517 6.74 -10.68 20.57
N ARG A 518 6.01 -9.56 20.56
CA ARG A 518 5.60 -8.88 19.33
C ARG A 518 6.27 -7.51 19.26
N ASP A 519 6.87 -7.17 18.11
CA ASP A 519 7.23 -5.79 17.79
C ASP A 519 5.94 -5.03 17.45
N MET A 520 5.61 -4.02 18.24
CA MET A 520 4.37 -3.25 18.10
C MET A 520 4.60 -1.93 17.36
N ASN A 521 5.73 -1.76 16.67
CA ASN A 521 6.16 -0.48 16.09
C ASN A 521 6.34 0.62 17.15
N GLU A 522 6.68 1.84 16.69
CA GLU A 522 6.87 3.04 17.51
C GLU A 522 7.64 2.84 18.83
N GLU A 523 8.65 1.98 18.76
CA GLU A 523 9.57 1.67 19.84
C GLU A 523 8.98 0.85 21.00
N ARG A 524 8.02 -0.03 20.73
CA ARG A 524 7.31 -0.83 21.75
C ARG A 524 7.31 -2.33 21.45
N PHE A 525 7.32 -3.12 22.53
CA PHE A 525 7.11 -4.56 22.50
C PHE A 525 5.88 -4.96 23.31
N ALA A 526 5.16 -5.98 22.85
CA ALA A 526 4.26 -6.76 23.68
C ALA A 526 5.02 -7.98 24.21
N LEU A 527 5.11 -8.13 25.52
CA LEU A 527 5.71 -9.28 26.19
C LEU A 527 4.59 -10.21 26.65
N GLY A 528 4.52 -11.42 26.09
CA GLY A 528 3.50 -12.41 26.38
C GLY A 528 3.94 -13.42 27.43
N ARG A 529 3.04 -13.71 28.37
CA ARG A 529 3.10 -14.89 29.25
C ARG A 529 1.89 -15.77 29.01
N ALA A 530 2.08 -17.08 28.99
CA ALA A 530 1.01 -18.04 28.79
C ALA A 530 -0.10 -17.84 29.84
N VAL A 531 -1.36 -17.87 29.40
CA VAL A 531 -2.54 -17.84 30.29
C VAL A 531 -2.47 -19.02 31.27
N ASP A 532 -2.13 -20.20 30.74
CA ASP A 532 -1.81 -21.41 31.50
C ASP A 532 -0.39 -21.87 31.12
N PRO A 533 0.59 -21.84 32.03
CA PRO A 533 1.95 -22.29 31.76
C PRO A 533 2.07 -23.76 31.31
N ASP A 534 1.14 -24.61 31.73
CA ASP A 534 1.11 -26.03 31.33
C ASP A 534 0.41 -26.20 29.97
N GLN A 535 -0.38 -25.21 29.54
CA GLN A 535 -1.12 -25.18 28.27
C GLN A 535 -0.93 -23.85 27.50
N PRO A 536 0.31 -23.51 27.09
CA PRO A 536 0.63 -22.21 26.48
C PRO A 536 -0.06 -21.93 25.14
N TYR A 537 -0.61 -22.96 24.50
CA TYR A 537 -1.39 -22.85 23.26
C TYR A 537 -2.80 -22.25 23.46
N ILE A 538 -3.27 -22.09 24.71
CA ILE A 538 -4.50 -21.37 25.03
C ILE A 538 -4.38 -19.89 24.65
N GLY A 539 -3.17 -19.32 24.78
CA GLY A 539 -2.89 -17.93 24.47
C GLY A 539 -2.03 -17.27 25.55
N SER A 540 -1.84 -15.96 25.39
CA SER A 540 -0.97 -15.16 26.27
C SER A 540 -1.71 -13.98 26.89
N ILE A 541 -1.23 -13.55 28.05
CA ILE A 541 -1.51 -12.24 28.64
C ILE A 541 -0.25 -11.39 28.42
N TYR A 542 -0.43 -10.17 27.94
CA TYR A 542 0.62 -9.25 27.53
C TYR A 542 0.83 -8.12 28.53
N ALA A 543 2.10 -7.76 28.68
CA ALA A 543 2.56 -6.48 29.20
C ALA A 543 3.25 -5.68 28.09
N ILE A 544 3.19 -4.36 28.16
CA ILE A 544 3.89 -3.48 27.22
C ILE A 544 5.28 -3.17 27.79
N ALA A 545 6.29 -3.17 26.92
CA ALA A 545 7.63 -2.70 27.23
C ALA A 545 8.11 -1.70 26.18
N ASP A 546 9.02 -0.82 26.56
CA ASP A 546 9.81 -0.08 25.58
C ASP A 546 10.88 -0.97 24.94
N TRP A 547 11.45 -0.51 23.83
CA TRP A 547 12.55 -1.21 23.16
C TRP A 547 13.88 -1.21 23.93
N GLY A 548 13.97 -0.54 25.08
CA GLY A 548 15.06 -0.70 26.05
C GLY A 548 14.85 -1.90 26.98
N GLY A 549 13.71 -2.59 26.87
CA GLY A 549 13.32 -3.70 27.73
C GLY A 549 12.66 -3.29 29.04
N LYS A 550 12.41 -1.98 29.26
CA LYS A 550 11.71 -1.52 30.45
C LYS A 550 10.22 -1.80 30.28
N ARG A 551 9.69 -2.66 31.14
CA ARG A 551 8.25 -2.93 31.23
C ARG A 551 7.50 -1.67 31.70
N LEU A 552 6.46 -1.30 30.96
CA LEU A 552 5.62 -0.11 31.16
C LEU A 552 4.28 -0.45 31.82
N THR A 553 3.78 -1.68 31.66
CA THR A 553 2.52 -2.15 32.25
C THR A 553 2.68 -3.49 32.97
N GLU A 554 1.68 -3.88 33.76
CA GLU A 554 1.57 -5.27 34.23
C GLU A 554 1.05 -6.19 33.11
N PHE A 555 1.14 -7.51 33.32
CA PHE A 555 0.54 -8.51 32.42
C PHE A 555 -0.97 -8.54 32.63
N MET A 556 -1.69 -7.74 31.83
CA MET A 556 -3.14 -7.59 31.98
C MET A 556 -3.91 -7.58 30.66
N TYR A 557 -3.23 -7.49 29.52
CA TYR A 557 -3.90 -7.42 28.23
C TYR A 557 -4.01 -8.79 27.59
N ARG A 558 -5.21 -9.20 27.19
CA ARG A 558 -5.43 -10.43 26.42
C ARG A 558 -5.19 -10.25 24.93
N ASP A 559 -5.27 -9.00 24.45
CA ASP A 559 -4.93 -8.65 23.07
C ASP A 559 -4.39 -7.22 22.98
N VAL A 560 -3.51 -6.98 22.02
CA VAL A 560 -2.81 -5.72 21.79
C VAL A 560 -2.54 -5.52 20.29
N SER A 561 -2.83 -4.33 19.76
CA SER A 561 -2.51 -3.95 18.37
C SER A 561 -1.18 -3.23 18.28
N ASP A 562 -0.63 -3.11 17.07
CA ASP A 562 0.50 -2.23 16.81
C ASP A 562 0.16 -0.77 17.17
N TYR A 563 1.19 -0.01 17.54
CA TYR A 563 1.12 1.43 17.70
C TYR A 563 1.01 2.12 16.35
N GLN A 564 0.03 3.01 16.23
CA GLN A 564 -0.17 3.89 15.09
C GLN A 564 -0.46 5.30 15.59
N HIS A 565 0.40 6.25 15.23
CA HIS A 565 0.30 7.65 15.65
C HIS A 565 0.28 7.82 17.18
N GLY A 566 1.08 7.05 17.91
CA GLY A 566 1.18 7.10 19.36
C GLY A 566 0.12 6.33 20.14
N LEU A 567 -0.76 5.59 19.46
CA LEU A 567 -1.86 4.84 20.08
C LEU A 567 -1.81 3.36 19.71
N ALA A 568 -2.07 2.49 20.68
CA ALA A 568 -2.34 1.07 20.46
C ALA A 568 -3.68 0.69 21.08
N SER A 569 -4.47 -0.14 20.41
CA SER A 569 -5.68 -0.73 20.98
C SER A 569 -5.30 -1.93 21.86
N VAL A 570 -5.92 -2.04 23.03
CA VAL A 570 -5.73 -3.16 23.95
C VAL A 570 -7.06 -3.67 24.48
N TYR A 571 -7.11 -4.96 24.81
CA TYR A 571 -8.22 -5.60 25.50
C TYR A 571 -7.77 -6.15 26.85
N ASP A 572 -8.35 -5.67 27.96
CA ASP A 572 -7.93 -6.03 29.32
C ASP A 572 -8.68 -7.24 29.92
N GLY A 573 -9.43 -7.99 29.10
CA GLY A 573 -10.30 -9.07 29.56
C GLY A 573 -11.74 -8.63 29.86
N LYS A 574 -12.02 -7.31 29.83
CA LYS A 574 -13.38 -6.78 29.97
C LYS A 574 -13.71 -5.72 28.91
N GLN A 575 -12.79 -4.79 28.68
CA GLN A 575 -13.00 -3.64 27.79
C GLN A 575 -11.86 -3.51 26.80
N THR A 576 -12.20 -3.00 25.61
CA THR A 576 -11.25 -2.61 24.57
C THR A 576 -11.08 -1.08 24.57
N TYR A 577 -9.85 -0.59 24.55
CA TYR A 577 -9.53 0.85 24.59
C TYR A 577 -8.13 1.16 24.06
N PHE A 578 -7.85 2.43 23.80
CA PHE A 578 -6.52 2.87 23.42
C PHE A 578 -5.61 3.08 24.63
N ILE A 579 -4.34 2.71 24.51
CA ILE A 579 -3.24 3.16 25.35
C ILE A 579 -2.31 4.08 24.56
N ASP A 580 -1.66 5.00 25.26
CA ASP A 580 -0.58 5.80 24.71
C ASP A 580 0.78 5.08 24.81
N ARG A 581 1.83 5.68 24.26
CA ARG A 581 3.19 5.11 24.28
C ARG A 581 3.75 4.90 25.70
N THR A 582 3.15 5.44 26.76
CA THR A 582 3.57 5.15 28.14
C THR A 582 2.93 3.87 28.70
N GLY A 583 2.00 3.25 27.96
CA GLY A 583 1.23 2.09 28.40
C GLY A 583 0.00 2.46 29.22
N HIS A 584 -0.26 3.75 29.44
CA HIS A 584 -1.44 4.21 30.15
C HIS A 584 -2.63 4.38 29.19
N PRO A 585 -3.88 4.25 29.67
CA PRO A 585 -5.06 4.55 28.86
C PRO A 585 -4.94 5.95 28.23
N ALA A 586 -5.09 6.02 26.91
CA ALA A 586 -4.90 7.25 26.18
C ALA A 586 -5.99 8.27 26.60
N PRO A 587 -5.62 9.49 27.03
CA PRO A 587 -6.59 10.46 27.50
C PRO A 587 -7.48 10.95 26.35
N GLY A 588 -8.78 11.10 26.64
CA GLY A 588 -9.75 11.60 25.66
C GLY A 588 -10.17 10.58 24.59
N TYR A 589 -10.01 9.28 24.87
CA TYR A 589 -10.51 8.18 24.05
C TYR A 589 -11.46 7.27 24.87
N PRO A 590 -12.45 6.63 24.21
CA PRO A 590 -13.44 5.82 24.89
C PRO A 590 -12.92 4.44 25.30
N ARG A 591 -13.67 3.80 26.20
CA ARG A 591 -13.58 2.37 26.50
C ARG A 591 -14.85 1.70 26.00
N VAL A 592 -14.72 0.56 25.34
CA VAL A 592 -15.83 -0.21 24.78
C VAL A 592 -15.87 -1.57 25.44
N ASP A 593 -17.01 -1.96 26.01
CA ASP A 593 -17.18 -3.27 26.65
C ASP A 593 -17.11 -4.40 25.61
N GLY A 594 -16.28 -5.40 25.88
CA GLY A 594 -16.05 -6.54 25.01
C GLY A 594 -14.62 -6.67 24.51
N SER A 595 -14.37 -7.76 23.79
CA SER A 595 -13.07 -8.11 23.19
C SER A 595 -13.03 -7.69 21.73
N GLY A 596 -11.96 -7.03 21.31
CA GLY A 596 -11.78 -6.68 19.91
C GLY A 596 -10.71 -5.61 19.74
N SER A 597 -10.91 -4.73 18.76
CA SER A 597 -9.97 -3.67 18.43
C SER A 597 -10.66 -2.33 18.19
N LEU A 598 -9.94 -1.26 18.52
CA LEU A 598 -10.25 0.10 18.11
C LEU A 598 -9.21 0.57 17.09
N THR A 599 -9.67 1.27 16.05
CA THR A 599 -8.81 1.92 15.06
C THR A 599 -9.19 3.39 14.95
N LEU A 600 -8.21 4.28 15.01
CA LEU A 600 -8.43 5.72 14.85
C LEU A 600 -8.41 6.06 13.36
N GLU A 601 -9.58 6.33 12.81
CA GLU A 601 -9.77 6.64 11.41
C GLU A 601 -9.38 8.09 11.06
N PRO A 602 -8.97 8.36 9.81
CA PRO A 602 -8.71 9.71 9.34
C PRO A 602 -9.89 10.67 9.55
N GLY A 603 -9.66 11.72 10.33
CA GLY A 603 -10.70 12.68 10.74
C GLY A 603 -11.27 12.46 12.14
N GLY A 604 -10.75 11.49 12.89
CA GLY A 604 -11.00 11.37 14.33
C GLY A 604 -12.16 10.46 14.72
N LEU A 605 -12.77 9.76 13.76
CA LEU A 605 -13.73 8.70 14.02
C LEU A 605 -13.01 7.48 14.56
N ILE A 606 -13.62 6.75 15.49
CA ILE A 606 -13.03 5.54 16.08
C ILE A 606 -13.83 4.35 15.59
N LYS A 607 -13.23 3.55 14.70
CA LYS A 607 -13.77 2.27 14.27
C LYS A 607 -13.61 1.28 15.41
N ALA A 608 -14.70 0.74 15.92
CA ALA A 608 -14.72 -0.26 16.96
C ALA A 608 -15.26 -1.57 16.39
N LEU A 609 -14.38 -2.57 16.27
CA LEU A 609 -14.75 -3.94 15.97
C LEU A 609 -14.65 -4.74 17.26
N VAL A 610 -15.71 -4.68 18.07
CA VAL A 610 -15.75 -5.27 19.41
C VAL A 610 -16.86 -6.31 19.47
N ASP A 611 -16.52 -7.49 19.97
CA ASP A 611 -17.36 -8.70 19.98
C ASP A 611 -17.93 -9.00 18.59
N GLN A 612 -17.12 -8.88 17.53
CA GLN A 612 -17.53 -9.12 16.14
C GLN A 612 -18.69 -8.22 15.67
N ARG A 613 -18.87 -7.05 16.29
CA ARG A 613 -19.82 -6.03 15.84
C ARG A 613 -19.09 -4.74 15.52
N LEU A 614 -19.39 -4.21 14.33
CA LEU A 614 -18.84 -2.95 13.86
C LEU A 614 -19.66 -1.78 14.39
N SER A 615 -18.96 -0.79 14.93
CA SER A 615 -19.52 0.51 15.27
C SER A 615 -18.49 1.61 15.07
N TYR A 616 -18.96 2.85 14.97
CA TYR A 616 -18.13 4.04 14.88
C TYR A 616 -18.49 5.00 16.01
N LEU A 617 -17.46 5.44 16.72
CA LEU A 617 -17.56 6.31 17.89
C LEU A 617 -16.83 7.63 17.62
N ASP A 618 -17.27 8.70 18.26
CA ASP A 618 -16.40 9.86 18.43
C ASP A 618 -15.43 9.67 19.62
N ARG A 619 -14.55 10.65 19.82
CA ARG A 619 -13.58 10.65 20.94
C ARG A 619 -14.22 10.64 22.34
N SER A 620 -15.45 11.14 22.47
CA SER A 620 -16.17 11.11 23.75
C SER A 620 -16.79 9.73 24.04
N GLY A 621 -16.78 8.83 23.05
CA GLY A 621 -17.45 7.53 23.10
C GLY A 621 -18.91 7.58 22.65
N HIS A 622 -19.37 8.70 22.08
CA HIS A 622 -20.71 8.76 21.50
C HIS A 622 -20.75 7.90 20.23
N VAL A 623 -21.76 7.04 20.14
CA VAL A 623 -21.96 6.17 18.97
C VAL A 623 -22.49 7.00 17.80
N ILE A 624 -21.64 7.20 16.80
CA ILE A 624 -21.97 7.86 15.53
C ILE A 624 -22.77 6.91 14.64
N TRP A 625 -22.36 5.64 14.60
CA TRP A 625 -23.05 4.60 13.84
C TRP A 625 -22.79 3.23 14.46
N ARG A 626 -23.74 2.30 14.30
CA ARG A 626 -23.58 0.88 14.65
C ARG A 626 -24.43 0.01 13.73
N GLN A 627 -23.99 -1.23 13.52
CA GLN A 627 -24.79 -2.23 12.82
C GLN A 627 -26.16 -2.39 13.51
N ASN A 628 -27.22 -2.53 12.71
CA ASN A 628 -28.58 -2.69 13.24
C ASN A 628 -28.75 -4.06 13.90
N THR A 629 -29.46 -4.06 15.04
CA THR A 629 -29.86 -5.28 15.75
C THR A 629 -31.31 -5.67 15.49
N VAL A 630 -32.07 -4.85 14.76
CA VAL A 630 -33.46 -5.14 14.38
C VAL A 630 -33.53 -5.20 12.86
N ILE A 631 -34.03 -6.33 12.36
CA ILE A 631 -34.29 -6.59 10.95
C ILE A 631 -35.80 -6.50 10.75
N PRO A 632 -36.32 -5.39 10.17
CA PRO A 632 -37.75 -5.26 9.92
C PRO A 632 -38.20 -6.24 8.83
N LEU A 633 -39.34 -6.90 9.06
CA LEU A 633 -40.06 -7.67 8.06
C LEU A 633 -41.33 -6.90 7.65
N ASN A 634 -42.34 -7.56 7.08
CA ASN A 634 -43.65 -6.93 6.91
C ASN A 634 -44.29 -6.69 8.28
N PRO A 635 -44.78 -5.46 8.58
CA PRO A 635 -45.43 -5.19 9.86
C PRO A 635 -46.56 -6.19 10.14
N PRO A 636 -46.66 -6.69 11.38
CA PRO A 636 -45.93 -6.28 12.59
C PRO A 636 -44.60 -7.01 12.86
N TYR A 637 -44.11 -7.87 11.94
CA TYR A 637 -43.02 -8.78 12.22
C TYR A 637 -41.62 -8.13 12.17
N GLN A 638 -40.72 -8.59 13.03
CA GLN A 638 -39.31 -8.21 13.04
C GLN A 638 -38.45 -9.31 13.65
N VAL A 639 -37.20 -9.44 13.19
CA VAL A 639 -36.17 -10.26 13.83
C VAL A 639 -35.24 -9.37 14.64
N ILE A 640 -35.07 -9.67 15.92
CA ILE A 640 -34.23 -8.94 16.87
C ILE A 640 -33.02 -9.79 17.19
N GLU A 641 -31.83 -9.21 17.08
CA GLU A 641 -30.57 -9.82 17.51
C GLU A 641 -30.35 -9.61 19.00
N GLU A 642 -30.05 -10.70 19.69
CA GLU A 642 -29.67 -10.71 21.10
C GLU A 642 -28.25 -11.24 21.28
N LYS A 643 -27.49 -10.60 22.18
CA LYS A 643 -26.11 -10.98 22.49
C LYS A 643 -26.06 -11.82 23.76
N TYR A 644 -25.33 -12.93 23.71
CA TYR A 644 -25.02 -13.77 24.86
C TYR A 644 -23.52 -14.03 24.94
N LYS A 645 -22.87 -13.46 25.96
CA LYS A 645 -21.42 -13.60 26.22
C LYS A 645 -21.17 -13.88 27.71
N PRO A 646 -21.31 -15.14 28.17
CA PRO A 646 -21.22 -15.47 29.59
C PRO A 646 -19.79 -15.40 30.13
N ASN A 647 -18.77 -15.66 29.30
CA ASN A 647 -17.35 -15.60 29.63
C ASN A 647 -16.54 -15.14 28.39
N PRO A 648 -15.20 -14.97 28.49
CA PRO A 648 -14.37 -14.51 27.36
C PRO A 648 -14.34 -15.46 26.16
N ASP A 649 -14.52 -16.76 26.38
CA ASP A 649 -14.34 -17.81 25.37
C ASP A 649 -15.64 -18.17 24.62
N TYR A 650 -16.78 -17.57 24.98
CA TYR A 650 -18.09 -17.91 24.42
C TYR A 650 -18.88 -16.67 24.03
N LEU A 651 -19.20 -16.53 22.74
CA LEU A 651 -19.96 -15.40 22.20
C LEU A 651 -21.03 -15.91 21.21
N VAL A 652 -22.29 -15.60 21.48
CA VAL A 652 -23.40 -15.96 20.58
C VAL A 652 -24.30 -14.77 20.35
N TYR A 653 -24.53 -14.45 19.08
CA TYR A 653 -25.64 -13.61 18.63
C TYR A 653 -26.75 -14.51 18.11
N TYR A 654 -27.96 -14.35 18.66
CA TYR A 654 -29.10 -15.22 18.34
C TYR A 654 -30.37 -14.42 18.03
N PRO A 655 -31.26 -14.94 17.17
CA PRO A 655 -32.48 -14.24 16.77
C PRO A 655 -33.61 -14.43 17.78
N GLN A 656 -34.41 -13.38 17.97
CA GLN A 656 -35.75 -13.41 18.54
C GLN A 656 -36.75 -12.83 17.54
N LEU A 657 -37.84 -13.53 17.30
CA LEU A 657 -38.96 -13.04 16.51
C LEU A 657 -39.91 -12.22 17.39
N ALA A 658 -40.38 -11.09 16.86
CA ALA A 658 -41.43 -10.28 17.47
C ALA A 658 -42.53 -9.95 16.45
N GLY A 659 -43.73 -9.68 16.96
CA GLY A 659 -44.89 -9.25 16.16
C GLY A 659 -45.94 -10.35 15.88
N MET A 660 -45.74 -11.58 16.36
CA MET A 660 -46.71 -12.64 16.14
C MET A 660 -48.02 -12.39 16.89
N ARG A 661 -49.15 -12.79 16.30
CA ARG A 661 -50.48 -12.68 16.94
C ARG A 661 -50.59 -13.58 18.17
N ASP A 662 -50.12 -14.82 18.04
CA ASP A 662 -50.03 -15.76 19.16
C ASP A 662 -48.71 -15.56 19.91
N GLN A 663 -48.79 -14.92 21.08
CA GLN A 663 -47.64 -14.65 21.94
C GLN A 663 -47.06 -15.91 22.58
N ALA A 664 -47.87 -16.95 22.81
CA ALA A 664 -47.37 -18.21 23.37
C ALA A 664 -46.58 -19.00 22.30
N ALA A 665 -47.07 -18.99 21.06
CA ALA A 665 -46.32 -19.54 19.92
C ALA A 665 -45.00 -18.78 19.70
N GLN A 666 -45.01 -17.45 19.81
CA GLN A 666 -43.80 -16.63 19.71
C GLN A 666 -42.76 -16.97 20.78
N GLN A 667 -43.17 -17.08 22.04
CA GLN A 667 -42.29 -17.44 23.15
C GLN A 667 -41.70 -18.85 22.94
N THR A 668 -42.54 -19.81 22.52
CA THR A 668 -42.10 -21.18 22.22
C THR A 668 -41.05 -21.20 21.09
N LEU A 669 -41.31 -20.46 20.00
CA LEU A 669 -40.39 -20.35 18.87
C LEU A 669 -39.07 -19.69 19.29
N ASN A 670 -39.11 -18.59 20.04
CA ASN A 670 -37.91 -17.89 20.50
C ASN A 670 -37.08 -18.74 21.46
N ALA A 671 -37.70 -19.53 22.34
CA ALA A 671 -36.99 -20.50 23.17
C ALA A 671 -36.25 -21.55 22.32
N LYS A 672 -36.90 -22.05 21.27
CA LYS A 672 -36.29 -22.99 20.32
C LYS A 672 -35.15 -22.35 19.52
N LEU A 673 -35.30 -21.12 19.04
CA LEU A 673 -34.24 -20.39 18.34
C LEU A 673 -33.02 -20.16 19.23
N ARG A 674 -33.25 -19.81 20.50
CA ARG A 674 -32.20 -19.67 21.51
C ARG A 674 -31.45 -20.99 21.75
N GLU A 675 -32.16 -22.11 21.82
CA GLU A 675 -31.55 -23.45 21.94
C GLU A 675 -30.74 -23.82 20.68
N MET A 676 -31.32 -23.67 19.50
CA MET A 676 -30.68 -23.99 18.22
C MET A 676 -29.40 -23.16 17.99
N SER A 677 -29.39 -21.90 18.44
CA SER A 677 -28.23 -21.00 18.39
C SER A 677 -27.11 -21.36 19.38
N GLN A 678 -27.25 -22.46 20.12
CA GLN A 678 -26.29 -22.93 21.13
C GLN A 678 -26.11 -22.00 22.33
N VAL A 679 -27.16 -21.29 22.76
CA VAL A 679 -27.06 -20.43 23.96
C VAL A 679 -27.05 -21.28 25.24
N LYS A 680 -25.84 -21.66 25.70
CA LYS A 680 -25.60 -22.56 26.84
C LYS A 680 -25.19 -21.80 28.11
N SER A 681 -25.64 -22.26 29.27
CA SER A 681 -25.23 -21.70 30.56
C SER A 681 -23.76 -22.02 30.85
N ILE A 682 -22.92 -20.98 30.95
CA ILE A 682 -21.49 -21.12 31.25
C ILE A 682 -21.14 -20.18 32.42
N PRO A 683 -20.43 -20.65 33.47
CA PRO A 683 -19.96 -19.79 34.56
C PRO A 683 -18.97 -18.72 34.06
N PRO A 684 -19.07 -17.46 34.51
CA PRO A 684 -18.23 -16.36 34.01
C PRO A 684 -16.72 -16.55 34.19
N ASN A 685 -16.32 -17.30 35.22
CA ASN A 685 -14.90 -17.52 35.57
C ASN A 685 -14.40 -18.92 35.16
N GLN A 686 -15.21 -19.71 34.44
CA GLN A 686 -14.76 -21.00 33.94
C GLN A 686 -13.86 -20.80 32.72
N GLN A 687 -12.61 -21.25 32.82
CA GLN A 687 -11.72 -21.42 31.67
C GLN A 687 -12.22 -22.62 30.86
N LEU A 688 -12.48 -22.39 29.58
CA LEU A 688 -12.82 -23.46 28.65
C LEU A 688 -11.55 -24.01 27.98
N ASP A 689 -11.62 -25.22 27.46
CA ASP A 689 -10.62 -25.85 26.58
C ASP A 689 -10.91 -25.57 25.08
N TYR A 690 -11.90 -24.72 24.80
CA TYR A 690 -12.27 -24.25 23.47
C TYR A 690 -12.83 -22.83 23.53
N SER A 691 -12.86 -22.17 22.37
CA SER A 691 -13.69 -21.00 22.16
C SER A 691 -14.87 -21.34 21.25
N TYR A 692 -16.01 -20.68 21.45
CA TYR A 692 -17.18 -20.80 20.59
C TYR A 692 -17.70 -19.43 20.20
N THR A 693 -17.91 -19.25 18.90
CA THR A 693 -18.58 -18.07 18.37
C THR A 693 -19.81 -18.51 17.58
N GLY A 694 -20.91 -17.76 17.67
CA GLY A 694 -22.13 -18.05 16.92
C GLY A 694 -22.84 -16.78 16.48
N ASP A 695 -23.47 -16.82 15.32
CA ASP A 695 -24.18 -15.70 14.71
C ASP A 695 -25.36 -16.21 13.85
N PHE A 696 -26.15 -15.31 13.29
CA PHE A 696 -27.21 -15.66 12.36
C PHE A 696 -27.40 -14.61 11.26
N ASP A 697 -27.97 -15.08 10.15
CA ASP A 697 -28.50 -14.24 9.06
C ASP A 697 -29.93 -14.65 8.72
N VAL A 698 -30.75 -13.68 8.29
CA VAL A 698 -31.97 -13.97 7.53
C VAL A 698 -31.56 -14.28 6.11
N ILE A 699 -31.75 -15.51 5.62
CA ILE A 699 -31.28 -15.91 4.29
C ILE A 699 -32.39 -15.89 3.24
N PHE A 700 -33.64 -15.96 3.67
CA PHE A 700 -34.80 -15.86 2.80
C PHE A 700 -36.00 -15.33 3.60
N TYR A 701 -36.74 -14.41 3.00
CA TYR A 701 -38.01 -13.94 3.54
C TYR A 701 -38.96 -13.63 2.39
N LYS A 702 -40.10 -14.34 2.35
CA LYS A 702 -41.15 -14.09 1.38
C LYS A 702 -42.50 -14.44 1.98
N GLN A 703 -43.43 -13.49 1.91
CA GLN A 703 -44.79 -13.62 2.46
C GLN A 703 -44.77 -14.02 3.95
N GLN A 704 -45.08 -15.28 4.27
CA GLN A 704 -45.13 -15.81 5.64
C GLN A 704 -43.93 -16.71 5.96
N LEU A 705 -43.09 -17.04 4.99
CA LEU A 705 -41.91 -17.86 5.21
C LEU A 705 -40.70 -16.99 5.57
N LEU A 706 -40.11 -17.26 6.73
CA LEU A 706 -38.83 -16.71 7.18
C LEU A 706 -37.82 -17.83 7.33
N GLU A 707 -36.64 -17.68 6.75
CA GLU A 707 -35.53 -18.61 6.92
C GLU A 707 -34.34 -17.93 7.59
N LEU A 708 -33.88 -18.53 8.69
CA LEU A 708 -32.70 -18.10 9.42
C LEU A 708 -31.59 -19.14 9.26
N GLU A 709 -30.40 -18.70 8.88
CA GLU A 709 -29.17 -19.49 8.95
C GLU A 709 -28.49 -19.17 10.27
N LEU A 710 -28.44 -20.14 11.18
CA LEU A 710 -27.72 -20.07 12.44
C LEU A 710 -26.35 -20.69 12.24
N THR A 711 -25.31 -19.92 12.50
CA THR A 711 -23.91 -20.32 12.30
C THR A 711 -23.19 -20.44 13.63
N GLY A 712 -22.23 -21.35 13.70
CA GLY A 712 -21.35 -21.51 14.85
C GLY A 712 -19.94 -21.89 14.42
N TYR A 713 -18.96 -21.61 15.27
CA TYR A 713 -17.58 -22.03 15.10
C TYR A 713 -17.00 -22.42 16.45
N ASN A 714 -16.75 -23.72 16.62
CA ASN A 714 -16.17 -24.29 17.82
C ASN A 714 -14.68 -24.56 17.60
N TYR A 715 -13.81 -23.86 18.31
CA TYR A 715 -12.36 -23.99 18.20
C TYR A 715 -11.76 -24.53 19.50
N PRO A 716 -11.50 -25.84 19.61
CA PRO A 716 -10.66 -26.39 20.67
C PRO A 716 -9.27 -25.75 20.66
N PHE A 717 -8.79 -25.28 21.80
CA PHE A 717 -7.50 -24.61 21.86
C PHE A 717 -6.36 -25.57 21.47
N GLY A 718 -5.45 -25.09 20.61
CA GLY A 718 -4.35 -25.90 20.08
C GLY A 718 -4.72 -26.82 18.91
N ALA A 719 -5.99 -26.88 18.49
CA ALA A 719 -6.37 -27.60 17.28
C ALA A 719 -5.88 -26.88 16.02
N ALA A 720 -5.69 -27.63 14.92
CA ALA A 720 -5.27 -27.05 13.64
C ALA A 720 -6.32 -26.10 13.04
N HIS A 721 -7.60 -26.41 13.26
CA HIS A 721 -8.74 -25.57 12.90
C HIS A 721 -9.94 -25.91 13.79
N GLY A 722 -10.93 -25.02 13.84
CA GLY A 722 -12.20 -25.26 14.52
C GLY A 722 -13.19 -26.00 13.61
N MET A 723 -14.36 -26.32 14.15
CA MET A 723 -15.45 -26.95 13.41
C MET A 723 -16.61 -25.97 13.28
N PRO A 724 -16.96 -25.54 12.05
CA PRO A 724 -18.11 -24.70 11.83
C PRO A 724 -19.41 -25.53 11.85
N THR A 725 -20.52 -24.89 12.22
CA THR A 725 -21.87 -25.44 12.15
C THR A 725 -22.78 -24.50 11.36
N LYS A 726 -23.74 -25.07 10.65
CA LYS A 726 -24.84 -24.34 10.00
C LYS A 726 -26.15 -25.08 10.27
N VAL A 727 -27.11 -24.37 10.83
CA VAL A 727 -28.45 -24.89 11.13
C VAL A 727 -29.47 -23.93 10.55
N TYR A 728 -30.47 -24.46 9.85
CA TYR A 728 -31.50 -23.65 9.21
C TYR A 728 -32.81 -23.74 10.00
N ALA A 729 -33.39 -22.59 10.31
CA ALA A 729 -34.72 -22.48 10.89
C ALA A 729 -35.67 -21.95 9.83
N VAL A 730 -36.51 -22.83 9.28
CA VAL A 730 -37.49 -22.54 8.22
C VAL A 730 -38.85 -22.34 8.88
N ILE A 731 -39.34 -21.11 8.96
CA ILE A 731 -40.40 -20.70 9.90
C ILE A 731 -41.61 -20.13 9.16
N ASN A 732 -42.81 -20.58 9.54
CA ASN A 732 -44.06 -19.89 9.24
C ASN A 732 -44.31 -18.79 10.30
N LEU A 733 -44.29 -17.53 9.88
CA LEU A 733 -44.43 -16.37 10.78
C LEU A 733 -45.82 -16.22 11.41
N ASP A 734 -46.88 -16.68 10.77
CA ASP A 734 -48.24 -16.56 11.33
C ASP A 734 -48.45 -17.56 12.47
N LYS A 735 -48.00 -18.81 12.25
CA LYS A 735 -48.22 -19.92 13.20
C LYS A 735 -47.06 -20.14 14.18
N GLY A 736 -45.86 -19.62 13.90
CA GLY A 736 -44.64 -19.92 14.65
C GLY A 736 -44.13 -21.36 14.48
N THR A 737 -44.66 -22.09 13.49
CA THR A 737 -44.24 -23.47 13.22
C THR A 737 -42.94 -23.47 12.43
N MET A 738 -42.03 -24.38 12.76
CA MET A 738 -40.78 -24.57 12.03
C MET A 738 -40.91 -25.82 11.16
N TYR A 739 -40.78 -25.67 9.85
CA TYR A 739 -40.94 -26.75 8.89
C TYR A 739 -39.75 -27.71 8.90
N GLU A 740 -40.05 -28.99 8.73
CA GLU A 740 -39.09 -30.04 8.42
C GLU A 740 -39.08 -30.32 6.92
N LEU A 741 -38.02 -30.97 6.41
CA LEU A 741 -37.88 -31.26 4.99
C LEU A 741 -39.09 -32.02 4.42
N LYS A 742 -39.63 -32.97 5.19
CA LYS A 742 -40.80 -33.77 4.83
C LYS A 742 -42.07 -32.94 4.55
N ASP A 743 -42.20 -31.76 5.17
CA ASP A 743 -43.42 -30.94 5.10
C ASP A 743 -43.59 -30.28 3.73
N LEU A 744 -42.53 -30.26 2.90
CA LEU A 744 -42.55 -29.75 1.54
C LEU A 744 -43.20 -30.74 0.55
N PHE A 745 -43.33 -32.00 0.93
CA PHE A 745 -43.69 -33.09 0.02
C PHE A 745 -45.07 -33.70 0.31
N LYS A 746 -45.66 -34.35 -0.72
CA LYS A 746 -46.96 -35.02 -0.59
C LYS A 746 -46.88 -36.17 0.43
N PRO A 747 -47.92 -36.40 1.25
CA PRO A 747 -47.97 -37.58 2.12
C PRO A 747 -47.75 -38.88 1.32
N GLY A 748 -46.85 -39.74 1.81
CA GLY A 748 -46.51 -41.02 1.17
C GLY A 748 -45.54 -40.93 -0.02
N SER A 749 -45.06 -39.72 -0.38
CA SER A 749 -43.97 -39.59 -1.37
C SER A 749 -42.63 -40.04 -0.78
N ASP A 750 -41.85 -40.78 -1.56
CA ASP A 750 -40.49 -41.21 -1.19
C ASP A 750 -39.46 -40.13 -1.56
N TYR A 751 -39.60 -38.96 -0.93
CA TYR A 751 -38.77 -37.79 -1.24
C TYR A 751 -37.29 -38.06 -0.94
N VAL A 752 -36.95 -38.83 0.10
CA VAL A 752 -35.56 -39.18 0.44
C VAL A 752 -34.90 -39.90 -0.72
N LYS A 753 -35.56 -40.91 -1.29
CA LYS A 753 -35.04 -41.66 -2.43
C LYS A 753 -34.89 -40.78 -3.66
N GLU A 754 -35.90 -39.96 -3.97
CA GLU A 754 -35.88 -39.14 -5.18
C GLU A 754 -34.84 -38.02 -5.12
N LEU A 755 -34.75 -37.30 -3.99
CA LEU A 755 -33.72 -36.29 -3.78
C LEU A 755 -32.31 -36.91 -3.75
N SER A 756 -32.16 -38.09 -3.14
CA SER A 756 -30.88 -38.81 -3.15
C SER A 756 -30.42 -39.16 -4.57
N ARG A 757 -31.36 -39.56 -5.42
CA ARG A 757 -31.11 -39.85 -6.84
C ARG A 757 -30.66 -38.60 -7.59
N ILE A 758 -31.28 -37.44 -7.33
CA ILE A 758 -30.93 -36.17 -7.98
C ILE A 758 -29.54 -35.71 -7.55
N VAL A 759 -29.24 -35.68 -6.24
CA VAL A 759 -27.92 -35.28 -5.72
C VAL A 759 -26.83 -36.24 -6.21
N GLY A 760 -27.06 -37.55 -6.17
CA GLY A 760 -26.11 -38.54 -6.69
C GLY A 760 -25.80 -38.33 -8.18
N LYS A 761 -26.81 -37.94 -8.98
CA LYS A 761 -26.63 -37.59 -10.38
C LYS A 761 -25.81 -36.30 -10.55
N GLN A 762 -26.08 -35.26 -9.76
CA GLN A 762 -25.30 -34.01 -9.80
C GLN A 762 -23.82 -34.27 -9.48
N ILE A 763 -23.51 -35.07 -8.46
CA ILE A 763 -22.14 -35.45 -8.10
C ILE A 763 -21.42 -36.18 -9.26
N GLN A 764 -22.15 -37.02 -10.00
CA GLN A 764 -21.57 -37.81 -11.09
C GLN A 764 -21.39 -37.01 -12.39
N GLU A 765 -22.30 -36.09 -12.69
CA GLU A 765 -22.39 -35.45 -14.01
C GLU A 765 -21.89 -34.00 -14.04
N ASP A 766 -21.86 -33.29 -12.91
CA ASP A 766 -21.44 -31.89 -12.84
C ASP A 766 -20.01 -31.76 -12.28
N PRO A 767 -19.03 -31.34 -13.10
CA PRO A 767 -17.64 -31.16 -12.68
C PRO A 767 -17.47 -30.17 -11.52
N HIS A 768 -18.43 -29.28 -11.26
CA HIS A 768 -18.40 -28.40 -10.10
C HIS A 768 -18.28 -29.16 -8.78
N TYR A 769 -18.85 -30.37 -8.70
CA TYR A 769 -18.84 -31.21 -7.51
C TYR A 769 -17.66 -32.21 -7.46
N SER A 770 -16.63 -32.03 -8.28
CA SER A 770 -15.47 -32.95 -8.33
C SER A 770 -14.67 -33.04 -7.02
N TYR A 771 -14.91 -32.13 -6.07
CA TYR A 771 -14.32 -32.13 -4.74
C TYR A 771 -14.97 -33.14 -3.76
N VAL A 772 -16.12 -33.71 -4.11
CA VAL A 772 -16.80 -34.73 -3.30
C VAL A 772 -15.95 -36.02 -3.32
N PHE A 773 -15.77 -36.63 -2.15
CA PHE A 773 -14.98 -37.84 -2.03
C PHE A 773 -15.60 -38.98 -2.87
N PRO A 774 -14.79 -39.72 -3.64
CA PRO A 774 -15.27 -40.91 -4.33
C PRO A 774 -15.98 -41.87 -3.38
N ASP A 775 -17.14 -42.39 -3.79
CA ASP A 775 -17.98 -43.35 -3.05
C ASP A 775 -18.48 -42.91 -1.66
N SER A 776 -18.28 -41.66 -1.22
CA SER A 776 -18.72 -41.20 0.10
C SER A 776 -20.23 -40.98 0.20
N TYR A 777 -20.85 -40.52 -0.89
CA TYR A 777 -22.27 -40.20 -0.91
C TYR A 777 -23.15 -41.45 -0.93
N LYS A 778 -23.98 -41.64 0.10
CA LYS A 778 -24.89 -42.79 0.26
C LYS A 778 -26.38 -42.44 0.16
N GLY A 779 -26.70 -41.18 -0.17
CA GLY A 779 -28.05 -40.63 -0.11
C GLY A 779 -28.20 -39.61 1.01
N ILE A 780 -29.32 -38.88 1.01
CA ILE A 780 -29.65 -37.91 2.05
C ILE A 780 -30.33 -38.59 3.25
N SER A 781 -30.31 -37.94 4.40
CA SER A 781 -31.15 -38.32 5.54
C SER A 781 -32.58 -37.74 5.42
N ALA A 782 -33.55 -38.31 6.13
CA ALA A 782 -34.92 -37.77 6.18
C ALA A 782 -34.98 -36.34 6.74
N ASN A 783 -34.07 -36.01 7.65
CA ASN A 783 -33.96 -34.70 8.28
C ASN A 783 -32.75 -33.93 7.77
N GLN A 784 -32.36 -34.12 6.50
CA GLN A 784 -31.20 -33.45 5.92
C GLN A 784 -31.34 -31.93 6.11
N PRO A 785 -30.29 -31.23 6.59
CA PRO A 785 -30.29 -29.77 6.63
C PRO A 785 -30.63 -29.17 5.27
N PHE A 786 -31.58 -28.25 5.26
CA PHE A 786 -32.11 -27.67 4.04
C PHE A 786 -32.56 -26.23 4.25
N TYR A 787 -32.66 -25.51 3.14
CA TYR A 787 -33.31 -24.21 3.05
C TYR A 787 -33.96 -24.09 1.67
N VAL A 788 -34.86 -23.12 1.47
CA VAL A 788 -35.47 -22.87 0.16
C VAL A 788 -35.19 -21.46 -0.34
N THR A 789 -35.24 -21.36 -1.66
CA THR A 789 -35.31 -20.09 -2.38
C THR A 789 -36.66 -20.01 -3.08
N GLU A 790 -36.91 -18.94 -3.82
CA GLU A 790 -38.16 -18.81 -4.56
C GLU A 790 -38.43 -19.97 -5.53
N ASP A 791 -37.39 -20.55 -6.13
CA ASP A 791 -37.51 -21.50 -7.23
C ASP A 791 -36.80 -22.84 -6.99
N ALA A 792 -36.10 -23.00 -5.87
CA ALA A 792 -35.34 -24.22 -5.58
C ALA A 792 -35.26 -24.61 -4.10
N LEU A 793 -35.12 -25.92 -3.88
CA LEU A 793 -34.70 -26.54 -2.63
C LEU A 793 -33.18 -26.66 -2.59
N HIS A 794 -32.55 -26.38 -1.44
CA HIS A 794 -31.11 -26.55 -1.24
C HIS A 794 -30.85 -27.54 -0.12
N LEU A 795 -30.05 -28.56 -0.39
CA LEU A 795 -29.65 -29.60 0.58
C LEU A 795 -28.19 -29.41 0.98
N VAL A 796 -27.93 -29.40 2.28
CA VAL A 796 -26.65 -28.99 2.85
C VAL A 796 -26.01 -30.15 3.59
N PHE A 797 -24.70 -30.34 3.39
CA PHE A 797 -23.86 -31.33 4.05
C PHE A 797 -22.84 -30.63 4.93
N ALA A 798 -22.53 -31.23 6.08
CA ALA A 798 -21.51 -30.72 6.99
C ALA A 798 -20.09 -30.89 6.41
N PRO A 799 -19.12 -30.07 6.85
CA PRO A 799 -17.71 -30.32 6.52
C PRO A 799 -17.30 -31.74 6.92
N TYR A 800 -16.48 -32.39 6.09
CA TYR A 800 -16.08 -33.80 6.22
C TYR A 800 -17.16 -34.86 6.01
N GLU A 801 -18.44 -34.51 5.87
CA GLU A 801 -19.51 -35.51 5.68
C GLU A 801 -19.33 -36.27 4.37
N ILE A 802 -19.12 -35.54 3.27
CA ILE A 802 -18.92 -36.13 1.93
C ILE A 802 -17.75 -35.51 1.16
N ALA A 803 -17.11 -34.47 1.69
CA ALA A 803 -16.10 -33.65 1.02
C ALA A 803 -15.05 -33.12 2.04
N PRO A 804 -13.84 -32.71 1.62
CA PRO A 804 -12.83 -32.19 2.52
C PRO A 804 -13.27 -30.85 3.14
N TYR A 805 -12.67 -30.47 4.29
CA TYR A 805 -12.99 -29.22 5.00
C TYR A 805 -12.91 -27.98 4.11
N ALA A 806 -11.96 -27.93 3.18
CA ALA A 806 -11.79 -26.82 2.24
C ALA A 806 -13.00 -26.59 1.33
N ALA A 807 -13.85 -27.61 1.11
CA ALA A 807 -15.11 -27.46 0.37
C ALA A 807 -16.22 -26.79 1.22
N GLY A 808 -15.99 -26.56 2.51
CA GLY A 808 -16.95 -25.93 3.42
C GLY A 808 -18.18 -26.80 3.64
N PHE A 809 -19.36 -26.27 3.29
CA PHE A 809 -20.64 -26.96 3.39
C PHE A 809 -21.15 -27.29 1.97
N PRO A 810 -20.87 -28.49 1.43
CA PRO A 810 -21.39 -28.88 0.13
C PRO A 810 -22.91 -28.67 0.08
N THR A 811 -23.36 -27.91 -0.91
CA THR A 811 -24.77 -27.54 -1.06
C THR A 811 -25.25 -27.91 -2.46
N PHE A 812 -26.36 -28.64 -2.54
CA PHE A 812 -26.94 -29.12 -3.79
C PHE A 812 -28.28 -28.44 -4.02
N THR A 813 -28.37 -27.72 -5.12
CA THR A 813 -29.57 -27.00 -5.53
C THR A 813 -30.44 -27.88 -6.41
N ILE A 814 -31.70 -28.03 -6.04
CA ILE A 814 -32.71 -28.81 -6.76
C ILE A 814 -33.84 -27.86 -7.13
N PRO A 815 -33.91 -27.40 -8.40
CA PRO A 815 -35.01 -26.58 -8.87
C PRO A 815 -36.35 -27.25 -8.63
N PHE A 816 -37.36 -26.52 -8.14
CA PHE A 816 -38.68 -27.08 -7.86
C PHE A 816 -39.33 -27.68 -9.10
N THR A 817 -39.02 -27.16 -10.29
CA THR A 817 -39.45 -27.71 -11.58
C THR A 817 -39.03 -29.17 -11.79
N GLN A 818 -37.93 -29.63 -11.18
CA GLN A 818 -37.47 -31.03 -11.27
C GLN A 818 -38.23 -31.99 -10.34
N ILE A 819 -38.84 -31.47 -9.28
CA ILE A 819 -39.49 -32.25 -8.21
C ILE A 819 -40.99 -31.93 -8.06
N MET A 820 -41.58 -31.18 -9.00
CA MET A 820 -42.96 -30.70 -8.94
C MET A 820 -44.00 -31.81 -8.79
N ASN A 821 -43.70 -33.01 -9.29
CA ASN A 821 -44.56 -34.18 -9.16
C ASN A 821 -44.71 -34.68 -7.70
N ILE A 822 -43.70 -34.47 -6.85
CA ILE A 822 -43.69 -34.91 -5.44
C ILE A 822 -43.95 -33.78 -4.44
N LEU A 823 -43.83 -32.51 -4.84
CA LEU A 823 -44.11 -31.34 -4.00
C LEU A 823 -45.59 -31.25 -3.60
N ASN A 824 -45.86 -30.90 -2.34
CA ASN A 824 -47.21 -30.62 -1.88
C ASN A 824 -47.57 -29.15 -2.11
N THR A 825 -47.92 -28.80 -3.36
CA THR A 825 -48.25 -27.42 -3.74
C THR A 825 -49.50 -26.85 -3.05
N GLU A 826 -50.37 -27.74 -2.55
CA GLU A 826 -51.52 -27.35 -1.73
C GLU A 826 -51.22 -27.28 -0.23
N GLY A 827 -50.03 -27.74 0.17
CA GLY A 827 -49.56 -27.81 1.55
C GLY A 827 -49.19 -26.44 2.12
N GLU A 828 -49.17 -26.36 3.45
CA GLU A 828 -48.92 -25.10 4.16
C GLU A 828 -47.53 -24.54 3.89
N PHE A 829 -46.51 -25.40 3.83
CA PHE A 829 -45.14 -24.96 3.57
C PHE A 829 -45.04 -24.29 2.18
N TRP A 830 -45.50 -24.95 1.12
CA TRP A 830 -45.47 -24.35 -0.23
C TRP A 830 -46.24 -23.02 -0.30
N LYS A 831 -47.45 -22.99 0.27
CA LYS A 831 -48.30 -21.78 0.31
C LYS A 831 -47.70 -20.64 1.12
N ALA A 832 -46.77 -20.90 2.05
CA ALA A 832 -46.17 -19.85 2.86
C ALA A 832 -45.36 -18.82 2.06
N PHE A 833 -44.94 -19.14 0.83
CA PHE A 833 -44.09 -18.28 -0.02
C PHE A 833 -44.43 -18.29 -1.52
N HIS A 834 -45.41 -19.08 -1.96
CA HIS A 834 -45.91 -19.15 -3.33
C HIS A 834 -47.38 -18.72 -3.49
N SER A 835 -48.00 -18.16 -2.45
CA SER A 835 -49.44 -17.82 -2.44
C SER A 835 -49.80 -16.55 -3.20
#